data_AF-E3KDF1-F1
#
_entry.id   AF-E3KDF1-F1
#
_cell.length_a   1.000
_cell.length_b   1.000
_cell.length_c   1.000
_cell.angle_alpha   90.00
_cell.angle_beta   90.00
_cell.angle_gamma   90.00
#
_symmetry.space_group_name_H-M   'P 1'
#
loop_
_entity.id
_entity.type
_entity.pdbx_description
1 polymer ?
#
loop_
_entity_poly.entity_id
_entity_poly.type
_entity_poly.pdbx_seq_one_letter_code
_entity_poly.pdbx_strand_id
1 'polypeptide(L)'
;MFSLVESITSRFNLTNHTNADRPLNTQVLYSSLSSTTKKLANQLSTSLQSSSQHLHSTLESLDHLDLDQLIIQTPVDSTYQLAIFLLPSYNVESPVDSVLAQFRDALFDFRLSKNSLAGLSFAVIGIGHSDYRDEFCKQAIELDEILEGLGARRLLPLQKIDVAVDPERDLDHYYHSIIQKTFHPALKSFSELPTIKSQEIKKYSAENEEEEEEEEEEEQDDVDNSDDEFVDYSNSKPLSKAEKARQKSKRLLNKKINQGEKKTNGTQDIEDLGVGVPQIENLTSNSKDDAENQMIKKDMISPMTRKSLTKQGYAIVGSHSAVKTCRWTKASLRGRGFCYKHAFYGIQSHQCMEATPSLACANKCTFCWRSHTNPVGTSWRWKTDDAEFVVEESLKEHDRLIKQLAGMPGVRPDRFTEARTPRHAALSLVGEPVMFHSLLDLPPVTQLYLSIDAGTKESLKSIDRPLHRDFWERFLESIDIVRKKKIRTVFRLTLVKGENSDEIKEYAELIRRGQPDFIEVKGVTYCGYPGSSNLTIKNSPWHNEVIKFVEDLCEEINDPRYRASSQNGDAQQAPIAEYGLAAEHAHSCCVLAAHQKYYFDDQWHTWIDYDKFFELVESGQTEFEGLDYCDVTPEFALFGSPQAGFSPEDQRWFRKKTLAKNNQLEDPLADQTAPSSVGVVVAPGPAQDV
;
A
#
# COMPACT_ATOMS: atom_id res chain seq x y z
N MET A 1 -3.13 -30.50 17.71
CA MET A 1 -4.14 -30.24 16.66
C MET A 1 -3.39 -29.57 15.53
N PHE A 2 -3.00 -30.35 14.52
CA PHE A 2 -2.06 -29.94 13.46
C PHE A 2 -2.63 -28.77 12.65
N SER A 3 -1.76 -27.83 12.28
CA SER A 3 -2.12 -26.55 11.68
C SER A 3 -2.54 -26.73 10.22
N LEU A 4 -3.65 -26.09 9.83
CA LEU A 4 -4.24 -26.09 8.48
C LEU A 4 -3.22 -25.69 7.38
N VAL A 5 -2.17 -24.95 7.73
CA VAL A 5 -1.09 -24.50 6.85
C VAL A 5 -0.10 -25.63 6.52
N GLU A 6 0.19 -26.54 7.46
CA GLU A 6 1.02 -27.70 7.14
C GLU A 6 0.32 -28.63 6.13
N SER A 7 -1.01 -28.63 6.08
CA SER A 7 -1.76 -29.45 5.12
C SER A 7 -1.72 -28.89 3.69
N ILE A 8 -1.56 -27.58 3.52
CA ILE A 8 -1.47 -26.91 2.22
C ILE A 8 0.01 -26.93 1.79
N THR A 9 0.91 -26.36 2.59
CA THR A 9 2.33 -26.22 2.25
C THR A 9 3.07 -27.55 2.12
N SER A 10 2.76 -28.60 2.91
CA SER A 10 3.41 -29.92 2.72
C SER A 10 2.93 -30.68 1.48
N ARG A 11 1.78 -30.31 0.90
CA ARG A 11 1.23 -30.94 -0.32
C ARG A 11 1.66 -30.21 -1.60
N PHE A 12 2.01 -28.93 -1.50
CA PHE A 12 2.59 -28.14 -2.59
C PHE A 12 4.12 -28.31 -2.72
N ASN A 13 4.85 -28.63 -1.64
CA ASN A 13 6.32 -28.83 -1.60
C ASN A 13 6.81 -30.28 -1.77
N LEU A 14 6.14 -31.14 -2.55
CA LEU A 14 6.72 -32.43 -2.96
C LEU A 14 7.71 -32.24 -4.13
N THR A 15 8.70 -31.37 -3.93
CA THR A 15 9.91 -31.25 -4.76
C THR A 15 10.99 -32.09 -4.09
N ASN A 16 11.01 -33.41 -4.35
CA ASN A 16 12.21 -34.30 -4.28
C ASN A 16 11.88 -35.81 -4.35
N HIS A 17 10.95 -36.25 -5.21
CA HIS A 17 10.82 -37.67 -5.52
C HIS A 17 10.67 -37.93 -7.02
N THR A 18 11.31 -39.01 -7.46
CA THR A 18 11.51 -39.46 -8.85
C THR A 18 10.22 -39.65 -9.64
N ASN A 19 10.30 -39.32 -10.93
CA ASN A 19 9.26 -38.89 -11.87
C ASN A 19 8.24 -39.95 -12.38
N ALA A 20 7.90 -40.99 -11.61
CA ALA A 20 7.09 -42.11 -12.12
C ALA A 20 5.70 -42.31 -11.48
N ASP A 21 5.44 -41.83 -10.25
CA ASP A 21 4.19 -42.13 -9.49
C ASP A 21 3.57 -40.90 -8.81
N ARG A 22 3.69 -39.69 -9.38
CA ARG A 22 3.14 -38.47 -8.76
C ARG A 22 1.60 -38.44 -8.87
N PRO A 23 0.85 -38.29 -7.77
CA PRO A 23 -0.62 -38.21 -7.84
C PRO A 23 -1.07 -36.94 -8.56
N LEU A 24 -2.12 -37.06 -9.37
CA LEU A 24 -2.80 -35.93 -10.02
C LEU A 24 -3.69 -35.24 -8.98
N ASN A 25 -3.35 -34.01 -8.61
CA ASN A 25 -4.10 -33.26 -7.60
C ASN A 25 -5.25 -32.52 -8.27
N THR A 26 -6.48 -32.81 -7.81
CA THR A 26 -7.68 -32.10 -8.23
C THR A 26 -8.31 -31.38 -7.04
N GLN A 27 -8.45 -30.07 -7.13
CA GLN A 27 -9.10 -29.25 -6.12
C GLN A 27 -10.48 -28.85 -6.62
N VAL A 28 -11.53 -29.27 -5.90
CA VAL A 28 -12.91 -28.87 -6.13
C VAL A 28 -13.17 -27.65 -5.26
N LEU A 29 -13.33 -26.50 -5.90
CA LEU A 29 -13.54 -25.20 -5.27
C LEU A 29 -15.01 -24.81 -5.44
N TYR A 30 -15.70 -24.45 -4.38
CA TYR A 30 -17.11 -24.08 -4.47
C TYR A 30 -17.45 -22.80 -3.68
N SER A 31 -18.44 -22.06 -4.17
CA SER A 31 -19.12 -21.01 -3.39
C SER A 31 -20.60 -21.38 -3.25
N SER A 32 -21.25 -20.98 -2.15
CA SER A 32 -22.61 -21.41 -1.86
C SER A 32 -23.30 -20.49 -0.84
N LEU A 33 -24.40 -19.85 -1.23
CA LEU A 33 -25.38 -19.24 -0.30
C LEU A 33 -26.41 -20.27 0.19
N SER A 34 -26.81 -21.20 -0.67
CA SER A 34 -27.71 -22.31 -0.34
C SER A 34 -26.91 -23.61 -0.13
N SER A 35 -27.50 -24.68 0.40
CA SER A 35 -26.79 -25.97 0.55
C SER A 35 -26.58 -26.72 -0.78
N THR A 36 -27.17 -26.27 -1.89
CA THR A 36 -27.24 -27.01 -3.16
C THR A 36 -25.87 -27.14 -3.83
N THR A 37 -25.15 -26.03 -4.06
CA THR A 37 -23.81 -26.08 -4.69
C THR A 37 -22.82 -26.86 -3.83
N LYS A 38 -22.88 -26.70 -2.51
CA LYS A 38 -22.08 -27.51 -1.58
C LYS A 38 -22.35 -29.01 -1.71
N LYS A 39 -23.62 -29.43 -1.83
CA LYS A 39 -23.97 -30.85 -2.02
C LYS A 39 -23.39 -31.40 -3.33
N LEU A 40 -23.58 -30.68 -4.44
CA LEU A 40 -23.05 -31.05 -5.75
C LEU A 40 -21.52 -31.13 -5.76
N ALA A 41 -20.84 -30.20 -5.08
CA ALA A 41 -19.39 -30.23 -4.94
C ALA A 41 -18.88 -31.45 -4.15
N ASN A 42 -19.60 -31.85 -3.08
CA ASN A 42 -19.29 -33.07 -2.34
C ASN A 42 -19.51 -34.33 -3.20
N GLN A 43 -20.60 -34.39 -3.96
CA GLN A 43 -20.88 -35.49 -4.88
C GLN A 43 -19.76 -35.60 -5.92
N LEU A 44 -19.38 -34.50 -6.58
CA LEU A 44 -18.31 -34.50 -7.57
C LEU A 44 -16.97 -34.95 -6.97
N SER A 45 -16.60 -34.43 -5.79
CA SER A 45 -15.35 -34.81 -5.10
C SER A 45 -15.32 -36.30 -4.77
N THR A 46 -16.44 -36.87 -4.32
CA THR A 46 -16.59 -38.30 -4.01
C THR A 46 -16.49 -39.17 -5.27
N SER A 47 -17.14 -38.74 -6.36
CA SER A 47 -17.06 -39.43 -7.65
C SER A 47 -15.64 -39.40 -8.21
N LEU A 48 -14.95 -38.26 -8.14
CA LEU A 48 -13.55 -38.15 -8.58
C LEU A 48 -12.60 -39.08 -7.81
N GLN A 49 -12.75 -39.19 -6.49
CA GLN A 49 -11.97 -40.14 -5.67
C GLN A 49 -12.26 -41.61 -6.01
N SER A 50 -13.50 -41.91 -6.40
CA SER A 50 -13.92 -43.29 -6.67
C SER A 50 -13.44 -43.84 -8.02
N SER A 51 -13.12 -42.97 -8.99
CA SER A 51 -12.78 -43.40 -10.36
C SER A 51 -11.31 -43.70 -10.65
N SER A 52 -10.37 -43.21 -9.82
CA SER A 52 -8.95 -43.52 -10.00
C SER A 52 -8.18 -43.43 -8.69
N GLN A 53 -7.31 -44.41 -8.43
CA GLN A 53 -6.39 -44.38 -7.29
C GLN A 53 -5.32 -43.28 -7.41
N HIS A 54 -5.13 -42.71 -8.61
CA HIS A 54 -4.13 -41.69 -8.89
C HIS A 54 -4.68 -40.25 -8.85
N LEU A 55 -6.00 -40.06 -8.76
CA LEU A 55 -6.64 -38.74 -8.64
C LEU A 55 -6.93 -38.43 -7.17
N HIS A 56 -6.17 -37.51 -6.60
CA HIS A 56 -6.42 -37.03 -5.24
C HIS A 56 -7.33 -35.82 -5.29
N SER A 57 -8.61 -36.02 -4.95
CA SER A 57 -9.59 -34.93 -4.90
C SER A 57 -9.66 -34.28 -3.50
N THR A 58 -9.66 -32.96 -3.46
CA THR A 58 -9.90 -32.15 -2.25
C THR A 58 -11.07 -31.22 -2.47
N LEU A 59 -11.84 -30.94 -1.42
CA LEU A 59 -13.00 -30.05 -1.48
C LEU A 59 -12.77 -28.86 -0.57
N GLU A 60 -12.90 -27.65 -1.12
CA GLU A 60 -12.66 -26.42 -0.39
C GLU A 60 -13.65 -25.31 -0.79
N SER A 61 -14.00 -24.47 0.17
CA SER A 61 -14.85 -23.32 -0.09
C SER A 61 -14.02 -22.13 -0.54
N LEU A 62 -14.43 -21.49 -1.63
CA LEU A 62 -13.89 -20.22 -2.11
C LEU A 62 -14.02 -19.09 -1.07
N ASP A 63 -14.83 -19.28 -0.03
CA ASP A 63 -14.97 -18.29 1.01
C ASP A 63 -13.70 -18.07 1.84
N HIS A 64 -12.79 -19.05 1.84
CA HIS A 64 -11.55 -19.03 2.62
C HIS A 64 -10.28 -18.92 1.76
N LEU A 65 -10.42 -18.79 0.44
CA LEU A 65 -9.29 -18.78 -0.48
C LEU A 65 -8.71 -17.36 -0.62
N ASP A 66 -7.39 -17.26 -0.45
CA ASP A 66 -6.62 -16.03 -0.66
C ASP A 66 -6.04 -16.06 -2.09
N LEU A 67 -6.56 -15.20 -2.96
CA LEU A 67 -6.20 -15.20 -4.38
C LEU A 67 -4.74 -14.79 -4.62
N ASP A 68 -4.20 -13.90 -3.80
CA ASP A 68 -2.78 -13.53 -3.87
C ASP A 68 -1.90 -14.76 -3.60
N GLN A 69 -2.32 -15.65 -2.68
CA GLN A 69 -1.63 -16.92 -2.48
C GLN A 69 -1.82 -17.91 -3.62
N LEU A 70 -3.01 -17.99 -4.24
CA LEU A 70 -3.23 -18.85 -5.41
C LEU A 70 -2.29 -18.46 -6.57
N ILE A 71 -2.13 -17.15 -6.80
CA ILE A 71 -1.27 -16.61 -7.86
C ILE A 71 0.22 -16.79 -7.51
N ILE A 72 0.63 -16.54 -6.26
CA ILE A 72 2.04 -16.65 -5.84
C ILE A 72 2.50 -18.12 -5.75
N GLN A 73 1.61 -19.05 -5.40
CA GLN A 73 1.99 -20.44 -5.11
C GLN A 73 1.78 -21.39 -6.30
N THR A 74 1.17 -20.95 -7.40
CA THR A 74 1.03 -21.78 -8.60
C THR A 74 2.36 -21.75 -9.36
N PRO A 75 3.15 -22.85 -9.36
CA PRO A 75 4.40 -22.88 -10.12
C PRO A 75 4.06 -22.85 -11.61
N VAL A 76 4.73 -22.01 -12.38
CA VAL A 76 4.50 -21.83 -13.83
C VAL A 76 4.59 -23.17 -14.60
N ASP A 77 5.37 -24.13 -14.09
CA ASP A 77 5.58 -25.47 -14.68
C ASP A 77 4.71 -26.60 -14.08
N SER A 78 3.64 -26.26 -13.35
CA SER A 78 2.79 -27.28 -12.74
C SER A 78 1.91 -28.00 -13.77
N THR A 79 2.27 -29.24 -14.11
CA THR A 79 1.52 -30.09 -15.05
C THR A 79 0.56 -31.08 -14.38
N TYR A 80 0.51 -31.10 -13.04
CA TYR A 80 -0.23 -32.10 -12.24
C TYR A 80 -1.36 -31.53 -11.40
N GLN A 81 -1.71 -30.25 -11.58
CA GLN A 81 -2.75 -29.57 -10.81
C GLN A 81 -3.97 -29.21 -11.67
N LEU A 82 -5.16 -29.49 -11.14
CA LEU A 82 -6.44 -29.13 -11.73
C LEU A 82 -7.34 -28.48 -10.67
N ALA A 83 -7.85 -27.27 -10.95
CA ALA A 83 -8.89 -26.63 -10.15
C ALA A 83 -10.25 -26.69 -10.87
N ILE A 84 -11.26 -27.27 -10.21
CA ILE A 84 -12.63 -27.33 -10.72
C ILE A 84 -13.49 -26.38 -9.88
N PHE A 85 -13.95 -25.29 -10.49
CA PHE A 85 -14.75 -24.24 -9.85
C PHE A 85 -16.25 -24.52 -10.02
N LEU A 86 -16.98 -24.61 -8.92
CA LEU A 86 -18.43 -24.72 -8.90
C LEU A 86 -19.02 -23.41 -8.40
N LEU A 87 -19.56 -22.62 -9.32
CA LEU A 87 -20.10 -21.29 -9.03
C LEU A 87 -21.61 -21.27 -9.20
N PRO A 88 -22.36 -20.90 -8.14
CA PRO A 88 -23.78 -20.59 -8.27
C PRO A 88 -23.97 -19.25 -8.98
N SER A 89 -25.08 -19.13 -9.71
CA SER A 89 -25.55 -17.86 -10.23
C SER A 89 -26.63 -17.25 -9.36
N TYR A 90 -26.42 -15.99 -9.00
CA TYR A 90 -27.35 -15.19 -8.21
C TYR A 90 -27.74 -13.93 -8.99
N ASN A 91 -28.99 -13.52 -8.82
CA ASN A 91 -29.53 -12.26 -9.36
C ASN A 91 -29.40 -11.09 -8.37
N VAL A 92 -28.88 -11.38 -7.19
CA VAL A 92 -28.52 -10.40 -6.16
C VAL A 92 -27.01 -10.44 -5.96
N GLU A 93 -26.47 -9.39 -5.38
CA GLU A 93 -25.07 -9.37 -4.97
C GLU A 93 -24.80 -10.57 -4.03
N SER A 94 -23.65 -11.23 -4.21
CA SER A 94 -23.34 -12.52 -3.58
C SER A 94 -21.85 -12.65 -3.24
N PRO A 95 -21.46 -13.60 -2.39
CA PRO A 95 -20.04 -13.91 -2.13
C PRO A 95 -19.27 -14.25 -3.41
N VAL A 96 -19.95 -14.76 -4.44
CA VAL A 96 -19.34 -15.04 -5.76
C VAL A 96 -18.86 -13.75 -6.42
N ASP A 97 -19.62 -12.66 -6.30
CA ASP A 97 -19.24 -11.36 -6.90
C ASP A 97 -17.98 -10.78 -6.24
N SER A 98 -17.78 -11.03 -4.94
CA SER A 98 -16.54 -10.67 -4.24
C SER A 98 -15.34 -11.48 -4.75
N VAL A 99 -15.52 -12.77 -5.02
CA VAL A 99 -14.47 -13.63 -5.61
C VAL A 99 -14.17 -13.18 -7.04
N LEU A 100 -15.19 -12.94 -7.86
CA LEU A 100 -15.03 -12.43 -9.22
C LEU A 100 -14.32 -11.08 -9.24
N ALA A 101 -14.66 -10.17 -8.33
CA ALA A 101 -13.96 -8.89 -8.21
C ALA A 101 -12.46 -9.07 -7.96
N GLN A 102 -12.05 -10.04 -7.12
CA GLN A 102 -10.62 -10.34 -6.92
C GLN A 102 -9.95 -10.83 -8.21
N PHE A 103 -10.59 -11.73 -8.96
CA PHE A 103 -10.06 -12.21 -10.24
C PHE A 103 -10.02 -11.11 -11.31
N ARG A 104 -11.02 -10.22 -11.36
CA ARG A 104 -11.00 -9.03 -12.22
C ARG A 104 -9.86 -8.09 -11.84
N ASP A 105 -9.69 -7.80 -10.54
CA ASP A 105 -8.61 -6.96 -10.04
C ASP A 105 -7.25 -7.52 -10.48
N ALA A 106 -7.07 -8.85 -10.42
CA ALA A 106 -5.87 -9.52 -10.92
C ALA A 106 -5.70 -9.43 -12.45
N LEU A 107 -6.78 -9.64 -13.22
CA LEU A 107 -6.75 -9.56 -14.69
C LEU A 107 -6.33 -8.17 -15.21
N PHE A 108 -6.72 -7.11 -14.50
CA PHE A 108 -6.39 -5.74 -14.86
C PHE A 108 -5.16 -5.19 -14.12
N ASP A 109 -4.52 -5.99 -13.27
CA ASP A 109 -3.28 -5.63 -12.60
C ASP A 109 -2.11 -5.74 -13.59
N PHE A 110 -1.68 -4.61 -14.15
CA PHE A 110 -0.58 -4.56 -15.12
C PHE A 110 0.77 -5.07 -14.58
N ARG A 111 0.89 -5.28 -13.26
CA ARG A 111 2.08 -5.87 -12.62
C ARG A 111 2.07 -7.40 -12.71
N LEU A 112 0.90 -8.00 -12.90
CA LEU A 112 0.78 -9.43 -13.13
C LEU A 112 0.98 -9.70 -14.62
N SER A 113 1.76 -10.74 -14.92
CA SER A 113 1.88 -11.21 -16.29
C SER A 113 0.51 -11.70 -16.76
N LYS A 114 0.20 -11.52 -18.04
CA LYS A 114 -0.98 -12.13 -18.68
C LYS A 114 -0.97 -13.66 -18.58
N ASN A 115 0.17 -14.26 -18.20
CA ASN A 115 0.36 -15.68 -17.96
C ASN A 115 0.51 -16.04 -16.47
N SER A 116 0.09 -15.18 -15.54
CA SER A 116 0.24 -15.38 -14.08
C SER A 116 -0.37 -16.69 -13.55
N LEU A 117 -1.31 -17.31 -14.27
CA LEU A 117 -1.89 -18.61 -13.93
C LEU A 117 -1.55 -19.71 -14.95
N ALA A 118 -0.49 -19.58 -15.75
CA ALA A 118 -0.12 -20.55 -16.79
C ALA A 118 0.09 -21.99 -16.27
N GLY A 119 0.54 -22.14 -15.02
CA GLY A 119 0.69 -23.43 -14.35
C GLY A 119 -0.60 -24.04 -13.80
N LEU A 120 -1.75 -23.35 -13.93
CA LEU A 120 -3.04 -23.83 -13.45
C LEU A 120 -3.84 -24.42 -14.61
N SER A 121 -4.22 -25.67 -14.49
CA SER A 121 -5.29 -26.22 -15.32
C SER A 121 -6.64 -26.06 -14.62
N PHE A 122 -7.68 -25.68 -15.34
CA PHE A 122 -8.98 -25.39 -14.75
C PHE A 122 -10.18 -25.95 -15.51
N ALA A 123 -11.30 -26.03 -14.80
CA ALA A 123 -12.63 -26.28 -15.32
C ALA A 123 -13.66 -25.48 -14.51
N VAL A 124 -14.70 -24.97 -15.15
CA VAL A 124 -15.76 -24.23 -14.47
C VAL A 124 -17.11 -24.92 -14.69
N ILE A 125 -17.89 -25.05 -13.62
CA ILE A 125 -19.26 -25.55 -13.61
C ILE A 125 -20.14 -24.45 -13.02
N GLY A 126 -20.99 -23.86 -13.85
CA GLY A 126 -22.01 -22.92 -13.45
C GLY A 126 -23.27 -23.63 -12.98
N ILE A 127 -23.80 -23.24 -11.82
CA ILE A 127 -25.04 -23.76 -11.25
C ILE A 127 -26.04 -22.60 -11.23
N GLY A 128 -26.99 -22.60 -12.16
CA GLY A 128 -27.92 -21.50 -12.35
C GLY A 128 -29.37 -21.98 -12.42
N HIS A 129 -30.29 -21.02 -12.52
CA HIS A 129 -31.70 -21.29 -12.80
C HIS A 129 -32.03 -20.78 -14.20
N SER A 130 -32.60 -21.61 -15.07
CA SER A 130 -32.88 -21.23 -16.48
C SER A 130 -33.81 -20.03 -16.63
N ASP A 131 -34.67 -19.76 -15.64
CA ASP A 131 -35.49 -18.54 -15.57
C ASP A 131 -34.69 -17.24 -15.67
N TYR A 132 -33.39 -17.26 -15.39
CA TYR A 132 -32.50 -16.09 -15.51
C TYR A 132 -32.13 -15.76 -16.96
N ARG A 133 -32.56 -16.58 -17.94
CA ARG A 133 -32.40 -16.35 -19.39
C ARG A 133 -30.95 -16.00 -19.77
N ASP A 134 -30.71 -14.75 -20.18
CA ASP A 134 -29.40 -14.24 -20.61
C ASP A 134 -28.39 -14.19 -19.45
N GLU A 135 -28.86 -14.17 -18.19
CA GLU A 135 -28.04 -14.23 -16.98
C GLU A 135 -27.79 -15.67 -16.47
N PHE A 136 -28.24 -16.68 -17.22
CA PHE A 136 -28.05 -18.08 -16.83
C PHE A 136 -26.56 -18.46 -16.75
N CYS A 137 -26.09 -18.74 -15.53
CA CYS A 137 -24.70 -19.05 -15.19
C CYS A 137 -23.72 -17.87 -15.40
N LYS A 138 -24.17 -16.60 -15.36
CA LYS A 138 -23.33 -15.42 -15.68
C LYS A 138 -22.00 -15.37 -14.92
N GLN A 139 -22.01 -15.62 -13.61
CA GLN A 139 -20.80 -15.59 -12.78
C GLN A 139 -19.78 -16.68 -13.18
N ALA A 140 -20.25 -17.85 -13.61
CA ALA A 140 -19.39 -18.94 -14.04
C ALA A 140 -18.79 -18.68 -15.43
N ILE A 141 -19.56 -18.08 -16.34
CA ILE A 141 -19.08 -17.64 -17.66
C ILE A 141 -17.95 -16.63 -17.47
N GLU A 142 -18.17 -15.64 -16.62
CA GLU A 142 -17.19 -14.60 -16.37
C GLU A 142 -15.89 -15.13 -15.72
N LEU A 143 -15.97 -16.01 -14.72
CA LEU A 143 -14.76 -16.60 -14.15
C LEU A 143 -13.98 -17.42 -15.20
N ASP A 144 -14.68 -18.17 -16.04
CA ASP A 144 -14.09 -18.99 -17.09
C ASP A 144 -13.30 -18.13 -18.09
N GLU A 145 -13.82 -16.96 -18.45
CA GLU A 145 -13.14 -15.96 -19.30
C GLU A 145 -11.94 -15.31 -18.59
N ILE A 146 -12.08 -14.93 -17.32
CA ILE A 146 -11.00 -14.28 -16.57
C ILE A 146 -9.82 -15.25 -16.35
N LEU A 147 -10.09 -16.51 -16.02
CA LEU A 147 -9.04 -17.53 -15.83
C LEU A 147 -8.26 -17.77 -17.13
N GLU A 148 -8.94 -17.82 -18.27
CA GLU A 148 -8.28 -17.89 -19.58
C GLU A 148 -7.46 -16.62 -19.87
N GLY A 149 -7.99 -15.43 -19.52
CA GLY A 149 -7.29 -14.16 -19.66
C GLY A 149 -6.03 -14.00 -18.79
N LEU A 150 -5.96 -14.73 -17.67
CA LEU A 150 -4.79 -14.85 -16.78
C LEU A 150 -3.83 -15.98 -17.20
N GLY A 151 -4.09 -16.64 -18.34
CA GLY A 151 -3.24 -17.66 -18.95
C GLY A 151 -3.48 -19.09 -18.46
N ALA A 152 -4.49 -19.33 -17.63
CA ALA A 152 -4.79 -20.68 -17.15
C ALA A 152 -5.29 -21.59 -18.28
N ARG A 153 -5.02 -22.90 -18.16
CA ARG A 153 -5.37 -23.90 -19.17
C ARG A 153 -6.73 -24.53 -18.92
N ARG A 154 -7.74 -24.17 -19.71
CA ARG A 154 -9.06 -24.83 -19.68
C ARG A 154 -8.96 -26.27 -20.20
N LEU A 155 -9.29 -27.27 -19.36
CA LEU A 155 -9.27 -28.68 -19.75
C LEU A 155 -10.64 -29.28 -20.05
N LEU A 156 -11.68 -28.73 -19.42
CA LEU A 156 -13.05 -29.18 -19.60
C LEU A 156 -13.90 -28.00 -20.06
N PRO A 157 -14.88 -28.22 -20.96
CA PRO A 157 -15.78 -27.14 -21.37
C PRO A 157 -16.60 -26.67 -20.18
N LEU A 158 -16.87 -25.36 -20.13
CA LEU A 158 -17.79 -24.74 -19.18
C LEU A 158 -19.12 -25.51 -19.18
N GLN A 159 -19.45 -26.13 -18.06
CA GLN A 159 -20.71 -26.84 -17.89
C GLN A 159 -21.71 -25.93 -17.18
N LYS A 160 -22.93 -25.82 -17.71
CA LYS A 160 -24.04 -25.14 -17.05
C LYS A 160 -25.02 -26.19 -16.52
N ILE A 161 -25.38 -26.13 -15.25
CA ILE A 161 -26.33 -27.02 -14.59
C ILE A 161 -27.54 -26.18 -14.19
N ASP A 162 -28.72 -26.63 -14.59
CA ASP A 162 -29.98 -25.98 -14.23
C ASP A 162 -30.58 -26.61 -12.98
N VAL A 163 -30.68 -25.83 -11.90
CA VAL A 163 -31.27 -26.30 -10.63
C VAL A 163 -32.78 -26.50 -10.71
N ALA A 164 -33.45 -25.98 -11.74
CA ALA A 164 -34.90 -26.11 -11.92
C ALA A 164 -35.34 -27.52 -12.36
N VAL A 165 -34.41 -28.34 -12.85
CA VAL A 165 -34.71 -29.66 -13.44
C VAL A 165 -34.28 -30.78 -12.50
N ASP A 166 -33.02 -31.23 -12.63
CA ASP A 166 -32.41 -32.31 -11.85
C ASP A 166 -30.88 -32.13 -11.85
N PRO A 167 -30.35 -31.31 -10.94
CA PRO A 167 -28.93 -30.94 -10.95
C PRO A 167 -27.99 -32.10 -10.61
N GLU A 168 -28.47 -33.11 -9.86
CA GLU A 168 -27.67 -34.29 -9.50
C GLU A 168 -27.49 -35.19 -10.72
N ARG A 169 -28.56 -35.42 -11.48
CA ARG A 169 -28.51 -36.19 -12.73
C ARG A 169 -27.67 -35.51 -13.79
N ASP A 170 -27.76 -34.18 -13.94
CA ASP A 170 -26.97 -33.43 -14.91
C ASP A 170 -25.48 -33.46 -14.57
N LEU A 171 -25.14 -33.35 -13.29
CA LEU A 171 -23.76 -33.51 -12.82
C LEU A 171 -23.24 -34.94 -13.06
N ASP A 172 -24.03 -35.97 -12.74
CA ASP A 172 -23.66 -37.37 -12.99
C ASP A 172 -23.52 -37.66 -14.48
N HIS A 173 -24.36 -37.08 -15.32
CA HIS A 173 -24.23 -37.19 -16.77
C HIS A 173 -22.95 -36.51 -17.26
N TYR A 174 -22.66 -35.29 -16.83
CA TYR A 174 -21.40 -34.61 -17.16
C TYR A 174 -20.18 -35.40 -16.69
N TYR A 175 -20.27 -35.99 -15.50
CA TYR A 175 -19.23 -36.82 -14.93
C TYR A 175 -18.91 -38.04 -15.82
N HIS A 176 -19.91 -38.86 -16.14
CA HIS A 176 -19.70 -40.07 -16.95
C HIS A 176 -19.41 -39.77 -18.42
N SER A 177 -20.01 -38.71 -18.97
CA SER A 177 -19.90 -38.40 -20.40
C SER A 177 -18.60 -37.70 -20.77
N ILE A 178 -18.09 -36.84 -19.88
CA ILE A 178 -16.94 -35.96 -20.12
C ILE A 178 -15.81 -36.27 -19.12
N ILE A 179 -16.01 -36.06 -17.81
CA ILE A 179 -14.95 -36.14 -16.81
C ILE A 179 -14.25 -37.51 -16.81
N GLN A 180 -15.03 -38.60 -16.74
CA GLN A 180 -14.50 -39.96 -16.68
C GLN A 180 -13.77 -40.37 -17.97
N LYS A 181 -14.22 -39.89 -19.12
CA LYS A 181 -13.55 -40.17 -20.40
C LYS A 181 -12.25 -39.40 -20.54
N THR A 182 -12.25 -38.15 -20.09
CA THR A 182 -11.07 -37.28 -20.14
C THR A 182 -10.01 -37.77 -19.15
N PHE A 183 -10.38 -38.03 -17.90
CA PHE A 183 -9.49 -38.52 -16.85
C PHE A 183 -9.46 -40.05 -16.77
N HIS A 184 -9.10 -40.67 -17.89
CA HIS A 184 -8.94 -42.11 -18.00
C HIS A 184 -7.77 -42.62 -17.11
N PRO A 185 -7.80 -43.88 -16.64
CA PRO A 185 -6.82 -44.41 -15.68
C PRO A 185 -5.36 -44.40 -16.13
N ALA A 186 -5.09 -44.23 -17.43
CA ALA A 186 -3.73 -44.18 -17.98
C ALA A 186 -3.13 -42.77 -18.05
N LEU A 187 -3.89 -41.73 -17.67
CA LEU A 187 -3.44 -40.34 -17.68
C LEU A 187 -2.31 -40.14 -16.66
N LYS A 188 -1.15 -39.67 -17.12
CA LYS A 188 0.01 -39.45 -16.24
C LYS A 188 0.19 -37.99 -15.84
N SER A 189 -0.30 -37.07 -16.65
CA SER A 189 -0.18 -35.63 -16.45
C SER A 189 -1.34 -34.90 -17.11
N PHE A 190 -1.81 -33.79 -16.52
CA PHE A 190 -2.82 -32.95 -17.15
C PHE A 190 -2.29 -32.23 -18.40
N SER A 191 -0.96 -32.12 -18.55
CA SER A 191 -0.33 -31.57 -19.76
C SER A 191 -0.60 -32.41 -21.03
N GLU A 192 -0.94 -33.70 -20.88
CA GLU A 192 -1.27 -34.59 -22.00
C GLU A 192 -2.64 -34.27 -22.62
N LEU A 193 -3.48 -33.51 -21.91
CA LEU A 193 -4.81 -33.12 -22.37
C LEU A 193 -4.75 -31.82 -23.20
N PRO A 194 -5.54 -31.73 -24.28
CA PRO A 194 -5.61 -30.52 -25.09
C PRO A 194 -6.27 -29.38 -24.32
N THR A 195 -5.75 -28.16 -24.49
CA THR A 195 -6.40 -26.94 -23.99
C THR A 195 -7.61 -26.59 -24.86
N ILE A 196 -8.75 -26.35 -24.22
CA ILE A 196 -10.00 -25.95 -24.89
C ILE A 196 -10.07 -24.42 -24.93
N LYS A 197 -10.05 -23.83 -26.13
CA LYS A 197 -10.29 -22.39 -26.30
C LYS A 197 -11.79 -22.08 -26.23
N SER A 198 -12.15 -20.91 -25.72
CA SER A 198 -13.53 -20.42 -25.74
C SER A 198 -14.07 -20.36 -27.16
N GLN A 199 -15.34 -20.75 -27.38
CA GLN A 199 -16.01 -20.46 -28.64
C GLN A 199 -16.17 -18.94 -28.76
N GLU A 200 -15.71 -18.35 -29.86
CA GLU A 200 -15.76 -16.90 -30.10
C GLU A 200 -17.20 -16.35 -29.96
N ILE A 201 -17.48 -15.64 -28.88
CA ILE A 201 -18.53 -14.62 -28.82
C ILE A 201 -17.84 -13.27 -29.01
N LYS A 202 -18.40 -12.45 -29.91
CA LYS A 202 -17.79 -11.24 -30.51
C LYS A 202 -16.93 -10.40 -29.54
N LYS A 203 -15.66 -10.22 -29.92
CA LYS A 203 -14.67 -9.29 -29.36
C LYS A 203 -15.27 -7.92 -28.99
N TYR A 204 -15.05 -7.48 -27.76
CA TYR A 204 -14.66 -6.09 -27.51
C TYR A 204 -13.17 -5.97 -27.89
N SER A 205 -12.89 -5.26 -28.99
CA SER A 205 -11.54 -5.11 -29.53
C SER A 205 -10.71 -4.16 -28.67
N ALA A 206 -9.70 -4.71 -27.99
CA ALA A 206 -8.51 -3.99 -27.58
C ALA A 206 -7.43 -4.24 -28.65
N GLU A 207 -6.99 -3.18 -29.32
CA GLU A 207 -5.78 -3.20 -30.15
C GLU A 207 -4.59 -2.96 -29.21
N ASN A 208 -3.75 -3.99 -29.06
CA ASN A 208 -2.44 -3.91 -28.43
C ASN A 208 -1.38 -3.86 -29.53
N GLU A 209 -0.37 -3.02 -29.35
CA GLU A 209 0.99 -3.29 -29.80
C GLU A 209 1.86 -3.41 -28.53
N GLU A 210 2.38 -4.61 -28.24
CA GLU A 210 3.43 -4.88 -27.26
C GLU A 210 4.55 -5.64 -28.01
N GLU A 211 5.77 -5.10 -27.96
CA GLU A 211 7.01 -5.79 -28.35
C GLU A 211 7.59 -6.50 -27.10
N GLU A 212 8.08 -7.73 -27.29
CA GLU A 212 8.64 -8.61 -26.25
C GLU A 212 10.14 -8.32 -26.02
N GLU A 213 10.59 -8.25 -24.76
CA GLU A 213 12.00 -8.37 -24.37
C GLU A 213 12.18 -9.56 -23.40
N GLU A 214 13.21 -10.37 -23.65
CA GLU A 214 13.58 -11.59 -22.91
C GLU A 214 14.46 -11.22 -21.68
N GLU A 215 14.15 -11.76 -20.49
CA GLU A 215 15.01 -11.67 -19.29
C GLU A 215 15.65 -13.04 -18.95
N GLU A 216 16.96 -13.01 -18.66
CA GLU A 216 17.78 -14.13 -18.19
C GLU A 216 17.74 -14.22 -16.64
N GLU A 217 17.52 -15.41 -16.08
CA GLU A 217 17.49 -15.68 -14.64
C GLU A 217 18.91 -15.91 -14.07
N GLU A 218 19.27 -15.23 -12.98
CA GLU A 218 20.39 -15.60 -12.10
C GLU A 218 19.88 -15.83 -10.66
N GLU A 219 20.10 -17.03 -10.11
CA GLU A 219 19.78 -17.40 -8.72
C GLU A 219 20.77 -16.81 -7.70
N GLN A 220 20.28 -16.31 -6.55
CA GLN A 220 21.12 -16.10 -5.37
C GLN A 220 20.39 -16.19 -4.02
N ASP A 221 21.11 -16.76 -3.05
CA ASP A 221 20.70 -17.25 -1.72
C ASP A 221 20.16 -16.22 -0.71
N ASP A 222 19.20 -16.69 0.10
CA ASP A 222 18.58 -15.99 1.24
C ASP A 222 19.55 -15.67 2.38
N VAL A 223 19.58 -14.40 2.82
CA VAL A 223 20.17 -13.99 4.11
C VAL A 223 19.16 -13.14 4.88
N ASP A 224 18.67 -13.69 5.98
CA ASP A 224 17.82 -13.04 6.99
C ASP A 224 18.62 -11.97 7.77
N ASN A 225 18.10 -10.74 7.85
CA ASN A 225 18.61 -9.70 8.73
C ASN A 225 17.45 -8.85 9.28
N SER A 226 16.94 -9.26 10.44
CA SER A 226 16.24 -8.36 11.35
C SER A 226 17.26 -7.44 12.05
N ASP A 227 17.35 -6.19 11.60
CA ASP A 227 17.61 -5.00 12.43
C ASP A 227 17.87 -3.79 11.51
N ASP A 228 16.83 -2.97 11.27
CA ASP A 228 16.91 -1.80 10.39
C ASP A 228 17.83 -0.71 10.96
N GLU A 229 19.05 -0.69 10.42
CA GLU A 229 20.17 0.12 10.84
C GLU A 229 20.25 1.44 10.07
N PHE A 230 19.89 2.57 10.70
CA PHE A 230 20.16 3.91 10.13
C PHE A 230 21.66 4.24 10.15
N VAL A 231 22.21 4.72 9.03
CA VAL A 231 23.62 5.12 8.86
C VAL A 231 23.71 6.65 8.75
N ASP A 232 24.47 7.26 9.66
CA ASP A 232 24.78 8.70 9.67
C ASP A 232 25.95 8.99 8.72
N TYR A 233 25.74 9.87 7.74
CA TYR A 233 26.70 10.22 6.70
C TYR A 233 26.83 11.74 6.64
N SER A 234 27.68 12.27 7.51
CA SER A 234 28.03 13.69 7.50
C SER A 234 29.42 14.00 6.94
N ASN A 235 30.22 13.02 6.45
CA ASN A 235 31.53 13.35 5.85
C ASN A 235 32.14 12.30 4.85
N SER A 236 32.36 12.77 3.60
CA SER A 236 33.42 12.49 2.58
C SER A 236 33.78 11.08 2.00
N LYS A 237 33.37 10.87 0.71
CA LYS A 237 34.08 10.43 -0.56
C LYS A 237 35.03 9.17 -0.66
N PRO A 238 35.26 8.58 -1.87
CA PRO A 238 34.74 7.23 -2.19
C PRO A 238 35.75 6.18 -2.75
N LEU A 239 35.19 5.00 -3.02
CA LEU A 239 35.61 3.91 -3.94
C LEU A 239 36.44 2.74 -3.37
N SER A 240 35.85 1.53 -3.46
CA SER A 240 36.55 0.26 -3.25
C SER A 240 36.32 -0.70 -4.42
N LYS A 241 37.41 -1.40 -4.79
CA LYS A 241 37.63 -2.66 -5.55
C LYS A 241 36.69 -3.13 -6.69
N ALA A 242 35.40 -2.83 -6.70
CA ALA A 242 34.42 -3.34 -7.66
C ALA A 242 34.60 -2.79 -9.09
N GLU A 243 35.11 -1.57 -9.25
CA GLU A 243 35.29 -0.95 -10.58
C GLU A 243 36.42 -1.55 -11.40
N LYS A 244 37.43 -2.17 -10.77
CA LYS A 244 38.57 -2.77 -11.48
C LYS A 244 38.22 -4.10 -12.16
N ALA A 245 37.16 -4.80 -11.71
CA ALA A 245 36.69 -6.03 -12.33
C ALA A 245 35.86 -5.75 -13.61
N ARG A 246 35.08 -4.66 -13.61
CA ARG A 246 34.12 -4.33 -14.67
C ARG A 246 34.76 -3.87 -16.00
N GLN A 247 35.97 -3.31 -15.96
CA GLN A 247 36.70 -2.91 -17.17
C GLN A 247 37.30 -4.08 -17.96
N LYS A 248 37.50 -5.23 -17.32
CA LYS A 248 38.07 -6.42 -17.99
C LYS A 248 37.05 -7.12 -18.89
N SER A 249 35.76 -7.06 -18.53
CA SER A 249 34.66 -7.71 -19.26
C SER A 249 34.20 -6.91 -20.49
N LYS A 250 34.27 -5.58 -20.44
CA LYS A 250 33.80 -4.69 -21.52
C LYS A 250 34.64 -4.75 -22.81
N ARG A 251 35.85 -5.33 -22.74
CA ARG A 251 36.74 -5.51 -23.91
C ARG A 251 36.44 -6.77 -24.74
N LEU A 252 35.69 -7.74 -24.19
CA LEU A 252 35.33 -8.96 -24.92
C LEU A 252 34.02 -8.85 -25.71
N LEU A 253 33.15 -7.88 -25.38
CA LEU A 253 31.82 -7.76 -25.98
C LEU A 253 31.79 -7.00 -27.33
N ASN A 254 32.77 -6.14 -27.60
CA ASN A 254 32.78 -5.29 -28.81
C ASN A 254 33.28 -5.99 -30.10
N LYS A 255 33.23 -7.33 -30.19
CA LYS A 255 33.77 -8.08 -31.35
C LYS A 255 32.77 -8.95 -32.13
N LYS A 256 31.47 -8.79 -31.93
CA LYS A 256 30.42 -9.36 -32.80
C LYS A 256 29.37 -8.26 -33.03
N ILE A 257 29.59 -7.37 -34.01
CA ILE A 257 29.15 -7.47 -35.41
C ILE A 257 27.61 -7.39 -35.49
N ASN A 258 27.01 -6.23 -35.79
CA ASN A 258 26.85 -5.59 -37.12
C ASN A 258 26.25 -6.50 -38.20
N GLN A 259 24.96 -6.35 -38.49
CA GLN A 259 24.22 -6.54 -39.77
C GLN A 259 22.72 -6.57 -39.41
N GLY A 260 21.75 -5.89 -40.01
CA GLY A 260 21.64 -5.00 -41.19
C GLY A 260 20.16 -4.54 -41.31
N GLU A 261 19.93 -3.45 -42.05
CA GLU A 261 18.70 -2.65 -42.16
C GLU A 261 17.57 -3.18 -43.09
N LYS A 262 16.31 -2.71 -42.90
CA LYS A 262 15.38 -1.99 -43.86
C LYS A 262 13.87 -2.27 -43.60
N LYS A 263 13.01 -1.27 -43.30
CA LYS A 263 12.06 -0.46 -44.15
C LYS A 263 10.92 -1.27 -44.83
N THR A 264 9.61 -0.94 -44.86
CA THR A 264 8.86 0.32 -45.20
C THR A 264 7.32 0.28 -44.89
N ASN A 265 6.73 1.44 -44.57
CA ASN A 265 5.48 2.14 -45.05
C ASN A 265 4.03 1.58 -44.99
N GLY A 266 3.11 2.44 -44.50
CA GLY A 266 1.97 3.02 -45.26
C GLY A 266 0.55 2.96 -44.64
N THR A 267 0.02 4.08 -44.10
CA THR A 267 -1.18 4.90 -44.51
C THR A 267 -2.56 4.20 -44.50
N GLN A 268 -3.73 4.72 -44.08
CA GLN A 268 -4.37 6.05 -43.98
C GLN A 268 -5.75 5.84 -43.26
N ASP A 269 -6.15 6.63 -42.25
CA ASP A 269 -7.11 7.79 -42.27
C ASP A 269 -8.64 7.52 -42.30
N ILE A 270 -9.34 8.15 -41.33
CA ILE A 270 -10.52 9.05 -41.45
C ILE A 270 -11.98 8.52 -41.23
N GLU A 271 -12.54 9.00 -40.10
CA GLU A 271 -13.82 9.71 -39.86
C GLU A 271 -15.20 9.01 -39.75
N ASP A 272 -15.84 9.28 -38.60
CA ASP A 272 -17.16 9.93 -38.39
C ASP A 272 -18.33 9.13 -37.76
N LEU A 273 -19.10 9.88 -36.96
CA LEU A 273 -20.49 9.69 -36.50
C LEU A 273 -20.77 9.01 -35.13
N GLY A 274 -20.66 9.79 -34.05
CA GLY A 274 -21.83 10.43 -33.43
C GLY A 274 -22.91 9.62 -32.65
N VAL A 275 -23.06 10.02 -31.37
CA VAL A 275 -24.29 10.23 -30.59
C VAL A 275 -24.97 9.03 -29.89
N GLY A 276 -25.15 9.13 -28.56
CA GLY A 276 -26.29 8.50 -27.85
C GLY A 276 -26.08 8.09 -26.40
N VAL A 277 -26.05 9.04 -25.46
CA VAL A 277 -26.26 8.79 -24.01
C VAL A 277 -27.77 8.76 -23.72
N PRO A 278 -28.27 7.83 -22.90
CA PRO A 278 -29.42 8.11 -22.05
C PRO A 278 -29.05 8.05 -20.57
N GLN A 279 -29.28 9.19 -19.89
CA GLN A 279 -29.39 9.30 -18.43
C GLN A 279 -30.69 8.64 -17.95
N ILE A 280 -30.68 7.99 -16.78
CA ILE A 280 -31.88 7.80 -15.96
C ILE A 280 -31.54 8.10 -14.50
N GLU A 281 -32.23 9.10 -13.97
CA GLU A 281 -32.20 9.59 -12.60
C GLU A 281 -33.18 8.83 -11.68
N ASN A 282 -32.86 8.84 -10.39
CA ASN A 282 -33.73 8.84 -9.20
C ASN A 282 -34.73 7.68 -8.98
N LEU A 283 -34.55 6.95 -7.87
CA LEU A 283 -35.64 6.41 -7.03
C LEU A 283 -35.12 6.15 -5.60
N THR A 284 -35.52 7.01 -4.67
CA THR A 284 -35.50 6.74 -3.23
C THR A 284 -36.83 6.11 -2.82
N SER A 285 -36.81 5.03 -2.05
CA SER A 285 -37.80 4.77 -0.99
C SER A 285 -37.36 3.61 -0.09
N ASN A 286 -37.37 3.88 1.22
CA ASN A 286 -37.16 2.92 2.30
C ASN A 286 -38.31 1.89 2.36
N SER A 287 -37.97 0.62 2.57
CA SER A 287 -38.87 -0.35 3.19
C SER A 287 -38.11 -1.16 4.26
N LYS A 288 -38.81 -1.49 5.36
CA LYS A 288 -38.27 -1.94 6.64
C LYS A 288 -38.08 -3.47 6.74
N ASP A 289 -37.99 -4.18 5.62
CA ASP A 289 -37.96 -5.64 5.60
C ASP A 289 -36.61 -6.25 5.14
N ASP A 290 -35.55 -5.45 4.98
CA ASP A 290 -34.21 -5.89 4.53
C ASP A 290 -33.25 -6.35 5.67
N ALA A 291 -33.78 -6.84 6.80
CA ALA A 291 -32.94 -7.21 7.95
C ALA A 291 -32.36 -8.64 7.91
N GLU A 292 -32.86 -9.55 7.06
CA GLU A 292 -32.46 -10.98 7.08
C GLU A 292 -31.64 -11.44 5.87
N ASN A 293 -31.18 -10.53 5.00
CA ASN A 293 -30.34 -10.88 3.85
C ASN A 293 -29.03 -10.06 3.77
N GLN A 294 -28.42 -9.75 4.91
CA GLN A 294 -27.06 -9.23 4.92
C GLN A 294 -26.08 -10.33 4.48
N MET A 295 -25.67 -10.26 3.22
CA MET A 295 -24.47 -10.93 2.72
C MET A 295 -23.34 -10.78 3.74
N ILE A 296 -22.73 -11.89 4.16
CA ILE A 296 -21.64 -11.87 5.15
C ILE A 296 -20.41 -11.21 4.50
N LYS A 297 -20.27 -9.89 4.65
CA LYS A 297 -19.04 -9.18 4.28
C LYS A 297 -17.90 -9.70 5.14
N LYS A 298 -16.80 -10.10 4.50
CA LYS A 298 -15.62 -10.66 5.18
C LYS A 298 -14.76 -9.57 5.80
N ASP A 299 -13.94 -9.96 6.78
CA ASP A 299 -12.86 -9.13 7.30
C ASP A 299 -11.88 -8.73 6.19
N MET A 300 -11.22 -7.58 6.36
CA MET A 300 -10.26 -7.05 5.39
C MET A 300 -8.99 -7.89 5.26
N ILE A 301 -8.59 -8.52 6.36
CA ILE A 301 -7.37 -9.32 6.40
C ILE A 301 -7.67 -10.76 6.80
N SER A 302 -6.96 -11.70 6.19
CA SER A 302 -7.01 -13.10 6.58
C SER A 302 -6.39 -13.31 7.97
N PRO A 303 -6.72 -14.42 8.68
CA PRO A 303 -6.08 -14.76 9.94
C PRO A 303 -4.55 -14.87 9.85
N MET A 304 -4.00 -15.30 8.70
CA MET A 304 -2.56 -15.38 8.48
C MET A 304 -1.92 -13.99 8.38
N THR A 305 -2.53 -13.11 7.57
CA THR A 305 -2.09 -11.72 7.44
C THR A 305 -2.17 -10.99 8.77
N ARG A 306 -3.25 -11.19 9.54
CA ARG A 306 -3.39 -10.69 10.91
C ARG A 306 -2.22 -11.11 11.81
N LYS A 307 -1.84 -12.40 11.78
CA LYS A 307 -0.70 -12.92 12.56
C LYS A 307 0.63 -12.30 12.12
N SER A 308 0.85 -12.15 10.81
CA SER A 308 2.06 -11.53 10.25
C SER A 308 2.18 -10.06 10.66
N LEU A 309 1.12 -9.28 10.46
CA LEU A 309 1.07 -7.86 10.85
C LEU A 309 1.28 -7.67 12.35
N THR A 310 0.68 -8.54 13.17
CA THR A 310 0.87 -8.53 14.63
C THR A 310 2.34 -8.76 15.00
N LYS A 311 3.03 -9.69 14.33
CA LYS A 311 4.48 -9.92 14.53
C LYS A 311 5.31 -8.69 14.16
N GLN A 312 4.86 -7.90 13.18
CA GLN A 312 5.49 -6.62 12.78
C GLN A 312 5.13 -5.44 13.72
N GLY A 313 4.43 -5.69 14.82
CA GLY A 313 4.09 -4.72 15.84
C GLY A 313 2.79 -3.95 15.59
N TYR A 314 1.91 -4.44 14.72
CA TYR A 314 0.57 -3.87 14.53
C TYR A 314 -0.38 -4.40 15.60
N ALA A 315 -1.14 -3.50 16.20
CA ALA A 315 -2.34 -3.82 16.93
C ALA A 315 -3.52 -3.70 15.96
N ILE A 316 -4.06 -4.84 15.50
CA ILE A 316 -5.21 -4.82 14.59
C ILE A 316 -6.48 -4.55 15.39
N VAL A 317 -7.23 -3.56 14.94
CA VAL A 317 -8.49 -3.11 15.55
C VAL A 317 -9.65 -3.54 14.63
N GLY A 318 -10.57 -4.33 15.18
CA GLY A 318 -11.69 -4.88 14.42
C GLY A 318 -11.25 -5.73 13.22
N SER A 319 -11.94 -5.54 12.11
CA SER A 319 -11.83 -6.27 10.85
C SER A 319 -10.94 -5.57 9.81
N HIS A 320 -10.68 -4.27 9.93
CA HIS A 320 -10.02 -3.46 8.90
C HIS A 320 -9.05 -2.37 9.38
N SER A 321 -9.03 -2.07 10.68
CA SER A 321 -8.23 -0.95 11.23
C SER A 321 -6.98 -1.45 11.96
N ALA A 322 -6.02 -0.56 12.20
CA ALA A 322 -4.86 -0.89 13.02
C ALA A 322 -4.18 0.33 13.64
N VAL A 323 -3.47 0.09 14.74
CA VAL A 323 -2.59 1.04 15.43
C VAL A 323 -1.17 0.46 15.50
N LYS A 324 -0.15 1.31 15.43
CA LYS A 324 1.23 0.91 15.68
C LYS A 324 2.01 2.04 16.36
N THR A 325 2.95 1.67 17.22
CA THR A 325 3.85 2.67 17.83
C THR A 325 4.82 3.21 16.79
N CYS A 326 4.74 4.52 16.52
CA CYS A 326 5.68 5.21 15.68
C CYS A 326 7.11 5.12 16.22
N ARG A 327 8.09 5.04 15.32
CA ARG A 327 9.53 5.09 15.66
C ARG A 327 9.85 6.34 16.49
N TRP A 328 9.27 7.48 16.13
CA TRP A 328 9.55 8.76 16.78
C TRP A 328 8.88 8.89 18.15
N THR A 329 7.77 8.19 18.42
CA THR A 329 7.22 8.05 19.77
C THR A 329 8.27 7.44 20.71
N LYS A 330 8.96 6.37 20.28
CA LYS A 330 10.04 5.75 21.07
C LYS A 330 11.25 6.66 21.26
N ALA A 331 11.55 7.53 20.30
CA ALA A 331 12.64 8.51 20.41
C ALA A 331 12.27 9.62 21.40
N SER A 332 11.10 10.22 21.22
CA SER A 332 10.57 11.30 22.05
C SER A 332 10.37 10.84 23.49
N LEU A 333 9.83 9.63 23.75
CA LEU A 333 9.72 9.07 25.10
C LEU A 333 11.06 9.01 25.84
N ARG A 334 12.19 8.98 25.14
CA ARG A 334 13.54 8.93 25.72
C ARG A 334 14.27 10.27 25.69
N GLY A 335 13.61 11.36 25.29
CA GLY A 335 14.24 12.67 25.11
C GLY A 335 15.26 12.69 23.96
N ARG A 336 15.10 11.85 22.93
CA ARG A 336 16.07 11.69 21.83
C ARG A 336 15.68 12.37 20.53
N GLY A 337 14.70 13.27 20.57
CA GLY A 337 14.17 13.98 19.42
C GLY A 337 12.74 13.56 19.08
N PHE A 338 12.04 14.51 18.48
CA PHE A 338 10.73 14.34 17.87
C PHE A 338 10.85 14.07 16.36
N CYS A 339 9.75 13.66 15.73
CA CYS A 339 9.67 13.70 14.27
C CYS A 339 9.58 15.16 13.77
N TYR A 340 9.78 15.33 12.46
CA TYR A 340 9.72 16.65 11.82
C TYR A 340 8.40 17.39 12.03
N LYS A 341 7.28 16.68 12.24
CA LYS A 341 5.97 17.31 12.48
C LYS A 341 5.93 18.15 13.75
N HIS A 342 6.82 17.89 14.71
CA HIS A 342 6.99 18.76 15.87
C HIS A 342 7.57 20.11 15.47
N ALA A 343 8.63 20.11 14.67
CA ALA A 343 9.23 21.35 14.16
C ALA A 343 8.22 22.14 13.31
N PHE A 344 7.48 21.45 12.44
CA PHE A 344 6.61 22.13 11.47
C PHE A 344 5.28 22.61 12.06
N TYR A 345 4.69 21.84 12.99
CA TYR A 345 3.29 22.02 13.41
C TYR A 345 3.07 21.90 14.93
N GLY A 346 4.12 21.73 15.73
CA GLY A 346 4.00 21.55 17.18
C GLY A 346 3.58 20.14 17.63
N ILE A 347 3.40 19.18 16.71
CA ILE A 347 2.93 17.81 17.04
C ILE A 347 3.92 17.07 17.94
N GLN A 348 3.50 16.72 19.15
CA GLN A 348 4.33 15.96 20.07
C GLN A 348 4.28 14.47 19.75
N SER A 349 5.39 13.91 19.24
CA SER A 349 5.44 12.51 18.76
C SER A 349 5.07 11.45 19.81
N HIS A 350 5.31 11.71 21.10
CA HIS A 350 4.93 10.75 22.15
C HIS A 350 3.43 10.78 22.47
N GLN A 351 2.71 11.87 22.16
CA GLN A 351 1.25 11.99 22.25
C GLN A 351 0.55 11.74 20.91
N CYS A 352 1.26 11.25 19.89
CA CYS A 352 0.70 10.91 18.59
C CYS A 352 0.35 9.41 18.54
N MET A 353 -0.91 9.12 18.21
CA MET A 353 -1.38 7.78 17.87
C MET A 353 -1.32 7.61 16.35
N GLU A 354 -0.41 6.77 15.88
CA GLU A 354 -0.29 6.41 14.47
C GLU A 354 -1.22 5.22 14.19
N ALA A 355 -2.26 5.47 13.39
CA ALA A 355 -3.35 4.54 13.13
C ALA A 355 -3.74 4.53 11.65
N THR A 356 -4.55 3.55 11.26
CA THR A 356 -5.29 3.56 10.00
C THR A 356 -6.67 2.96 10.19
N PRO A 357 -7.71 3.58 9.60
CA PRO A 357 -9.03 2.97 9.50
C PRO A 357 -9.13 1.97 8.33
N SER A 358 -8.10 1.84 7.48
CA SER A 358 -8.12 0.98 6.30
C SER A 358 -6.75 0.41 6.02
N LEU A 359 -6.58 -0.91 6.17
CA LEU A 359 -5.34 -1.60 5.79
C LEU A 359 -5.20 -1.78 4.26
N ALA A 360 -6.28 -1.60 3.50
CA ALA A 360 -6.30 -1.78 2.06
C ALA A 360 -5.86 -0.51 1.31
N CYS A 361 -5.20 -0.68 0.15
CA CYS A 361 -4.78 0.43 -0.71
C CYS A 361 -5.10 0.14 -2.18
N ALA A 362 -5.36 1.20 -2.95
CA ALA A 362 -5.49 1.12 -4.40
C ALA A 362 -4.13 1.20 -5.14
N ASN A 363 -3.05 1.52 -4.42
CA ASN A 363 -1.70 1.69 -4.94
C ASN A 363 -0.74 0.62 -4.35
N LYS A 364 0.30 0.23 -5.08
CA LYS A 364 1.42 -0.59 -4.55
C LYS A 364 2.74 0.13 -4.83
N CYS A 365 2.93 1.29 -4.20
CA CYS A 365 4.07 2.15 -4.48
C CYS A 365 5.42 1.42 -4.28
N THR A 366 6.42 1.74 -5.11
CA THR A 366 7.76 1.14 -5.06
C THR A 366 8.48 1.39 -3.73
N PHE A 367 8.22 2.52 -3.09
CA PHE A 367 8.75 2.85 -1.77
C PHE A 367 7.85 2.40 -0.61
N CYS A 368 6.66 1.85 -0.90
CA CYS A 368 5.78 1.34 0.14
C CYS A 368 6.34 0.00 0.64
N TRP A 369 6.84 -0.01 1.88
CA TRP A 369 7.48 -1.15 2.52
C TRP A 369 6.58 -2.39 2.73
N ARG A 370 5.37 -2.40 2.18
CA ARG A 370 4.32 -3.42 2.40
C ARG A 370 3.63 -3.92 1.14
N SER A 371 4.20 -3.65 -0.04
CA SER A 371 3.53 -3.84 -1.33
C SER A 371 2.93 -5.24 -1.57
N HIS A 372 3.40 -6.28 -0.86
CA HIS A 372 2.95 -7.66 -1.01
C HIS A 372 2.10 -8.21 0.13
N THR A 373 1.89 -7.45 1.21
CA THR A 373 1.24 -7.98 2.44
C THR A 373 -0.10 -7.33 2.77
N ASN A 374 -0.37 -6.17 2.17
CA ASN A 374 -1.63 -5.48 2.40
C ASN A 374 -2.66 -5.90 1.35
N PRO A 375 -3.92 -6.00 1.75
CA PRO A 375 -5.00 -6.22 0.80
C PRO A 375 -5.08 -5.05 -0.18
N VAL A 376 -5.46 -5.35 -1.41
CA VAL A 376 -5.75 -4.35 -2.43
C VAL A 376 -7.22 -4.32 -2.80
N GLY A 377 -7.68 -3.13 -3.18
CA GLY A 377 -9.03 -2.92 -3.66
C GLY A 377 -9.22 -1.52 -4.19
N THR A 378 -10.03 -1.41 -5.25
CA THR A 378 -10.45 -0.14 -5.88
C THR A 378 -11.72 0.42 -5.25
N SER A 379 -12.43 -0.39 -4.44
CA SER A 379 -13.64 -0.03 -3.72
C SER A 379 -13.75 -0.77 -2.38
N TRP A 380 -14.57 -0.24 -1.47
CA TRP A 380 -14.79 -0.86 -0.17
C TRP A 380 -15.72 -2.07 -0.26
N ARG A 381 -15.17 -3.27 -0.04
CA ARG A 381 -15.91 -4.55 -0.12
C ARG A 381 -15.96 -5.36 1.17
N TRP A 382 -15.36 -4.83 2.24
CA TRP A 382 -15.19 -5.55 3.51
C TRP A 382 -16.28 -5.18 4.52
N LYS A 383 -16.31 -5.93 5.62
CA LYS A 383 -17.07 -5.55 6.81
C LYS A 383 -16.63 -4.15 7.24
N THR A 384 -17.60 -3.28 7.54
CA THR A 384 -17.35 -1.96 8.11
C THR A 384 -17.66 -2.03 9.60
N ASP A 385 -16.65 -1.83 10.43
CA ASP A 385 -16.85 -1.72 11.87
C ASP A 385 -17.34 -0.29 12.21
N ASP A 386 -18.03 -0.17 13.34
CA ASP A 386 -18.54 1.11 13.83
C ASP A 386 -17.39 2.08 14.17
N ALA A 387 -17.57 3.37 13.85
CA ALA A 387 -16.52 4.37 14.00
C ALA A 387 -16.15 4.61 15.47
N GLU A 388 -17.14 4.63 16.37
CA GLU A 388 -16.90 4.79 17.82
C GLU A 388 -16.11 3.60 18.35
N PHE A 389 -16.51 2.38 17.97
CA PHE A 389 -15.76 1.17 18.28
C PHE A 389 -14.30 1.24 17.80
N VAL A 390 -14.05 1.67 16.56
CA VAL A 390 -12.69 1.79 16.01
C VAL A 390 -11.86 2.78 16.82
N VAL A 391 -12.42 3.93 17.21
CA VAL A 391 -11.72 4.93 18.02
C VAL A 391 -11.42 4.39 19.41
N GLU A 392 -12.43 3.86 20.12
CA GLU A 392 -12.26 3.33 21.47
C GLU A 392 -11.21 2.22 21.55
N GLU A 393 -11.27 1.25 20.64
CA GLU A 393 -10.32 0.15 20.61
C GLU A 393 -8.93 0.60 20.16
N SER A 394 -8.84 1.58 19.26
CA SER A 394 -7.55 2.19 18.88
C SER A 394 -6.87 2.87 20.07
N LEU A 395 -7.63 3.61 20.89
CA LEU A 395 -7.11 4.25 22.10
C LEU A 395 -6.64 3.22 23.14
N LYS A 396 -7.42 2.14 23.33
CA LYS A 396 -7.05 1.02 24.23
C LYS A 396 -5.76 0.34 23.77
N GLU A 397 -5.65 0.04 22.48
CA GLU A 397 -4.45 -0.58 21.91
C GLU A 397 -3.24 0.35 21.92
N HIS A 398 -3.42 1.66 21.70
CA HIS A 398 -2.36 2.66 21.87
C HIS A 398 -1.82 2.67 23.30
N ASP A 399 -2.68 2.79 24.33
CA ASP A 399 -2.25 2.74 25.74
C ASP A 399 -1.56 1.41 26.08
N ARG A 400 -2.07 0.29 25.56
CA ARG A 400 -1.43 -1.03 25.73
C ARG A 400 -0.01 -1.04 25.15
N LEU A 401 0.18 -0.50 23.94
CA LEU A 401 1.49 -0.43 23.29
C LEU A 401 2.45 0.51 24.04
N ILE A 402 1.97 1.66 24.53
CA ILE A 402 2.79 2.59 25.32
C ILE A 402 3.24 1.94 26.63
N LYS A 403 2.35 1.23 27.34
CA LYS A 403 2.70 0.49 28.57
C LYS A 403 3.85 -0.49 28.38
N GLN A 404 3.96 -1.12 27.21
CA GLN A 404 5.07 -2.03 26.90
C GLN A 404 6.43 -1.31 26.83
N LEU A 405 6.44 0.00 26.62
CA LEU A 405 7.66 0.80 26.56
C LEU A 405 8.16 1.28 27.92
N ALA A 406 7.38 1.09 29.00
CA ALA A 406 7.74 1.56 30.35
C ALA A 406 9.10 1.06 30.84
N GLY A 407 9.48 -0.17 30.46
CA GLY A 407 10.76 -0.78 30.83
C GLY A 407 11.94 -0.40 29.94
N MET A 408 11.74 0.43 28.91
CA MET A 408 12.80 0.79 27.98
C MET A 408 13.81 1.77 28.63
N PRO A 409 15.13 1.52 28.53
CA PRO A 409 16.13 2.41 29.10
C PRO A 409 16.05 3.85 28.58
N GLY A 410 16.06 4.80 29.51
CA GLY A 410 16.05 6.23 29.23
C GLY A 410 14.66 6.83 29.00
N VAL A 411 13.57 6.08 29.23
CA VAL A 411 12.22 6.63 29.16
C VAL A 411 12.02 7.67 30.27
N ARG A 412 11.51 8.83 29.85
CA ARG A 412 11.21 9.99 30.68
C ARG A 412 9.85 9.82 31.37
N PRO A 413 9.75 9.89 32.72
CA PRO A 413 8.50 9.67 33.44
C PRO A 413 7.37 10.66 33.07
N ASP A 414 7.73 11.93 32.83
CA ASP A 414 6.86 12.99 32.34
C ASP A 414 6.21 12.59 31.01
N ARG A 415 7.02 12.36 29.98
CA ARG A 415 6.53 11.98 28.64
C ARG A 415 5.82 10.64 28.62
N PHE A 416 6.22 9.69 29.47
CA PHE A 416 5.53 8.41 29.59
C PHE A 416 4.09 8.60 30.09
N THR A 417 3.89 9.46 31.08
CA THR A 417 2.56 9.76 31.61
C THR A 417 1.68 10.43 30.55
N GLU A 418 2.25 11.40 29.82
CA GLU A 418 1.57 12.11 28.72
C GLU A 418 1.22 11.19 27.55
N ALA A 419 2.11 10.28 27.16
CA ALA A 419 1.95 9.41 26.01
C ALA A 419 0.76 8.44 26.10
N ARG A 420 0.28 8.15 27.32
CA ARG A 420 -0.88 7.29 27.56
C ARG A 420 -2.19 7.91 27.12
N THR A 421 -2.22 9.24 26.98
CA THR A 421 -3.38 9.99 26.48
C THR A 421 -2.96 10.72 25.20
N PRO A 422 -3.18 10.11 24.02
CA PRO A 422 -2.80 10.75 22.78
C PRO A 422 -3.61 12.04 22.57
N ARG A 423 -2.94 13.08 22.06
CA ARG A 423 -3.54 14.36 21.63
C ARG A 423 -3.68 14.48 20.12
N HIS A 424 -2.97 13.64 19.38
CA HIS A 424 -2.94 13.68 17.92
C HIS A 424 -3.25 12.29 17.36
N ALA A 425 -4.16 12.21 16.39
CA ALA A 425 -4.42 11.00 15.62
C ALA A 425 -3.84 11.16 14.21
N ALA A 426 -2.77 10.42 13.91
CA ALA A 426 -2.20 10.35 12.58
C ALA A 426 -2.79 9.15 11.84
N LEU A 427 -3.85 9.39 11.06
CA LEU A 427 -4.51 8.39 10.21
C LEU A 427 -3.69 8.15 8.92
N SER A 428 -2.47 7.66 9.08
CA SER A 428 -1.50 7.54 7.98
C SER A 428 -0.55 6.34 8.13
N LEU A 429 -0.95 5.33 8.90
CA LEU A 429 -0.09 4.18 9.20
C LEU A 429 0.20 3.33 7.96
N VAL A 430 -0.86 2.91 7.26
CA VAL A 430 -0.80 2.06 6.07
C VAL A 430 -2.17 2.09 5.38
N GLY A 431 -2.20 1.73 4.10
CA GLY A 431 -3.44 1.68 3.32
C GLY A 431 -3.86 3.07 2.84
N GLU A 432 -5.05 3.14 2.27
CA GLU A 432 -5.71 4.38 1.88
C GLU A 432 -6.80 4.71 2.93
N PRO A 433 -6.54 5.65 3.87
CA PRO A 433 -7.49 6.00 4.92
C PRO A 433 -8.71 6.76 4.38
N VAL A 434 -8.56 7.52 3.29
CA VAL A 434 -9.65 8.30 2.68
C VAL A 434 -9.80 7.86 1.23
N MET A 435 -10.80 7.03 0.97
CA MET A 435 -11.16 6.66 -0.39
C MET A 435 -11.61 7.90 -1.17
N PHE A 436 -11.28 7.94 -2.45
CA PHE A 436 -11.53 9.09 -3.34
C PHE A 436 -12.93 9.72 -3.21
N HIS A 437 -13.98 8.89 -3.22
CA HIS A 437 -15.37 9.37 -3.13
C HIS A 437 -15.69 10.07 -1.81
N SER A 438 -14.99 9.75 -0.72
CA SER A 438 -15.20 10.33 0.61
C SER A 438 -14.47 11.66 0.80
N LEU A 439 -13.57 12.05 -0.11
CA LEU A 439 -12.80 13.29 0.01
C LEU A 439 -13.70 14.53 -0.05
N LEU A 440 -14.78 14.49 -0.85
CA LEU A 440 -15.73 15.59 -1.00
C LEU A 440 -16.43 15.91 0.33
N ASP A 441 -16.94 14.87 0.99
CA ASP A 441 -17.76 14.98 2.21
C ASP A 441 -16.94 14.90 3.51
N LEU A 442 -15.61 14.95 3.41
CA LEU A 442 -14.73 14.88 4.58
C LEU A 442 -15.03 16.07 5.53
N PRO A 443 -15.42 15.79 6.80
CA PRO A 443 -15.65 16.84 7.79
C PRO A 443 -14.34 17.58 8.12
N PRO A 444 -14.41 18.74 8.79
CA PRO A 444 -13.21 19.49 9.18
C PRO A 444 -12.25 18.62 9.99
N VAL A 445 -11.07 18.38 9.41
CA VAL A 445 -9.92 17.79 10.10
C VAL A 445 -8.88 18.89 10.32
N THR A 446 -8.05 18.75 11.36
CA THR A 446 -7.07 19.79 11.70
C THR A 446 -6.11 20.09 10.56
N GLN A 447 -5.67 19.06 9.83
CA GLN A 447 -4.79 19.18 8.68
C GLN A 447 -4.97 17.99 7.73
N LEU A 448 -5.25 18.27 6.44
CA LEU A 448 -5.43 17.28 5.39
C LEU A 448 -4.16 17.14 4.55
N TYR A 449 -3.74 15.91 4.32
CA TYR A 449 -2.54 15.57 3.55
C TYR A 449 -2.93 14.90 2.24
N LEU A 450 -2.34 15.36 1.13
CA LEU A 450 -2.35 14.67 -0.15
C LEU A 450 -0.91 14.33 -0.53
N SER A 451 -0.63 13.04 -0.76
CA SER A 451 0.69 12.62 -1.24
C SER A 451 0.79 12.92 -2.74
N ILE A 452 1.82 13.66 -3.13
CA ILE A 452 2.14 13.99 -4.52
C ILE A 452 3.47 13.29 -4.81
N ASP A 453 3.43 12.02 -5.19
CA ASP A 453 4.62 11.18 -5.27
C ASP A 453 5.32 11.25 -6.64
N ALA A 454 4.70 11.91 -7.64
CA ALA A 454 5.30 12.23 -8.94
C ALA A 454 4.62 13.45 -9.59
N GLY A 455 5.36 14.15 -10.48
CA GLY A 455 4.87 15.29 -11.26
C GLY A 455 4.20 14.91 -12.59
N THR A 456 4.46 13.72 -13.13
CA THR A 456 3.94 13.25 -14.43
C THR A 456 3.08 11.99 -14.30
N LYS A 457 2.21 11.74 -15.30
CA LYS A 457 1.38 10.54 -15.38
C LYS A 457 2.21 9.26 -15.43
N GLU A 458 3.30 9.29 -16.20
CA GLU A 458 4.19 8.17 -16.43
C GLU A 458 4.98 7.82 -15.17
N SER A 459 5.55 8.84 -14.51
CA SER A 459 6.29 8.67 -13.26
C SER A 459 5.38 8.23 -12.12
N LEU A 460 4.17 8.80 -12.01
CA LEU A 460 3.18 8.37 -11.02
C LEU A 460 2.79 6.90 -11.22
N LYS A 461 2.58 6.47 -12.48
CA LYS A 461 2.30 5.06 -12.79
C LYS A 461 3.45 4.13 -12.39
N SER A 462 4.68 4.54 -12.67
CA SER A 462 5.89 3.78 -12.35
C SER A 462 6.09 3.63 -10.85
N ILE A 463 5.97 4.76 -10.13
CA ILE A 463 6.25 4.85 -8.70
C ILE A 463 5.11 4.30 -7.86
N ASP A 464 3.86 4.75 -8.07
CA ASP A 464 2.73 4.37 -7.20
C ASP A 464 2.07 3.06 -7.59
N ARG A 465 2.24 2.64 -8.85
CA ARG A 465 1.63 1.43 -9.41
C ARG A 465 0.13 1.32 -9.08
N PRO A 466 -0.68 2.30 -9.52
CA PRO A 466 -2.10 2.38 -9.19
C PRO A 466 -2.92 1.27 -9.88
N LEU A 467 -3.98 0.81 -9.23
CA LEU A 467 -4.92 -0.18 -9.79
C LEU A 467 -5.98 0.47 -10.69
N HIS A 468 -6.33 1.73 -10.45
CA HIS A 468 -7.30 2.47 -11.25
C HIS A 468 -6.73 2.78 -12.65
N ARG A 469 -7.53 2.58 -13.70
CA ARG A 469 -7.14 2.96 -15.07
C ARG A 469 -7.14 4.49 -15.27
N ASP A 470 -8.07 5.16 -14.60
CA ASP A 470 -8.26 6.60 -14.54
C ASP A 470 -7.48 7.25 -13.36
N PHE A 471 -6.38 6.63 -12.93
CA PHE A 471 -5.63 7.05 -11.74
C PHE A 471 -5.16 8.50 -11.81
N TRP A 472 -4.73 8.96 -13.00
CA TRP A 472 -4.18 10.29 -13.19
C TRP A 472 -5.28 11.33 -13.11
N GLU A 473 -6.42 11.06 -13.72
CA GLU A 473 -7.59 11.92 -13.72
C GLU A 473 -8.14 12.07 -12.29
N ARG A 474 -8.23 10.96 -11.54
CA ARG A 474 -8.59 10.98 -10.10
C ARG A 474 -7.59 11.74 -9.24
N PHE A 475 -6.30 11.59 -9.53
CA PHE A 475 -5.23 12.31 -8.83
C PHE A 475 -5.36 13.83 -9.04
N LEU A 476 -5.55 14.26 -10.28
CA LEU A 476 -5.79 15.65 -10.64
C LEU A 476 -7.09 16.20 -10.03
N GLU A 477 -8.16 15.41 -10.01
CA GLU A 477 -9.41 15.79 -9.35
C GLU A 477 -9.25 15.91 -7.84
N SER A 478 -8.45 15.03 -7.22
CA SER A 478 -8.13 15.12 -5.78
C SER A 478 -7.41 16.43 -5.45
N ILE A 479 -6.49 16.88 -6.30
CA ILE A 479 -5.83 18.19 -6.21
C ILE A 479 -6.85 19.33 -6.26
N ASP A 480 -7.81 19.27 -7.20
CA ASP A 480 -8.87 20.28 -7.33
C ASP A 480 -9.83 20.30 -6.12
N ILE A 481 -10.10 19.13 -5.53
CA ILE A 481 -10.92 19.02 -4.32
C ILE A 481 -10.16 19.63 -3.14
N VAL A 482 -8.88 19.30 -2.97
CA VAL A 482 -8.04 19.84 -1.88
C VAL A 482 -7.99 21.36 -1.94
N ARG A 483 -7.85 21.95 -3.14
CA ARG A 483 -7.89 23.41 -3.32
C ARG A 483 -9.13 24.09 -2.73
N LYS A 484 -10.28 23.41 -2.79
CA LYS A 484 -11.57 23.96 -2.32
C LYS A 484 -11.77 23.79 -0.81
N LYS A 485 -10.92 23.02 -0.13
CA LYS A 485 -11.02 22.81 1.32
C LYS A 485 -10.52 24.07 2.04
N LYS A 486 -11.30 24.55 3.03
CA LYS A 486 -10.95 25.71 3.87
C LYS A 486 -9.97 25.34 5.00
N ILE A 487 -9.96 24.08 5.41
CA ILE A 487 -9.02 23.55 6.42
C ILE A 487 -7.57 23.57 5.91
N ARG A 488 -6.61 23.42 6.82
CA ARG A 488 -5.18 23.33 6.46
C ARG A 488 -4.91 22.17 5.51
N THR A 489 -4.26 22.45 4.38
CA THR A 489 -3.94 21.44 3.35
C THR A 489 -2.44 21.32 3.13
N VAL A 490 -1.96 20.10 2.93
CA VAL A 490 -0.53 19.81 2.74
C VAL A 490 -0.33 18.92 1.53
N PHE A 491 0.54 19.33 0.63
CA PHE A 491 1.10 18.43 -0.37
C PHE A 491 2.38 17.82 0.18
N ARG A 492 2.40 16.50 0.30
CA ARG A 492 3.57 15.76 0.79
C ARG A 492 4.26 15.05 -0.37
N LEU A 493 5.46 15.49 -0.69
CA LEU A 493 6.28 14.94 -1.77
C LEU A 493 7.33 14.00 -1.16
N THR A 494 7.30 12.74 -1.55
CA THR A 494 8.33 11.76 -1.20
C THR A 494 9.42 11.81 -2.27
N LEU A 495 10.54 12.47 -1.99
CA LEU A 495 11.62 12.64 -2.96
C LEU A 495 12.47 11.38 -3.07
N VAL A 496 12.49 10.79 -4.26
CA VAL A 496 13.24 9.58 -4.61
C VAL A 496 14.23 9.92 -5.71
N LYS A 497 15.52 9.88 -5.36
CA LYS A 497 16.60 10.26 -6.29
C LYS A 497 16.65 9.32 -7.48
N GLY A 498 16.67 9.91 -8.68
CA GLY A 498 16.70 9.19 -9.95
C GLY A 498 15.34 8.69 -10.44
N GLU A 499 14.27 8.95 -9.68
CA GLU A 499 12.89 8.63 -10.09
C GLU A 499 12.10 9.92 -10.34
N ASN A 500 11.89 10.74 -9.30
CA ASN A 500 11.05 11.95 -9.37
C ASN A 500 11.79 13.25 -9.05
N SER A 501 13.10 13.20 -8.80
CA SER A 501 13.87 14.36 -8.32
C SER A 501 14.11 15.46 -9.35
N ASP A 502 13.87 15.20 -10.63
CA ASP A 502 14.14 16.13 -11.73
C ASP A 502 12.87 16.81 -12.28
N GLU A 503 11.69 16.52 -11.69
CA GLU A 503 10.35 16.92 -12.18
C GLU A 503 9.86 18.26 -11.61
N ILE A 504 10.77 19.22 -11.41
CA ILE A 504 10.49 20.50 -10.72
C ILE A 504 9.33 21.26 -11.36
N LYS A 505 9.30 21.34 -12.70
CA LYS A 505 8.29 22.12 -13.44
C LYS A 505 6.91 21.50 -13.33
N GLU A 506 6.87 20.18 -13.41
CA GLU A 506 5.65 19.39 -13.34
C GLU A 506 5.06 19.44 -11.92
N TYR A 507 5.90 19.31 -10.87
CA TYR A 507 5.47 19.57 -9.50
C TYR A 507 4.95 20.99 -9.29
N ALA A 508 5.64 21.99 -9.82
CA ALA A 508 5.21 23.39 -9.71
C ALA A 508 3.82 23.59 -10.33
N GLU A 509 3.52 22.94 -11.46
CA GLU A 509 2.19 23.01 -12.09
C GLU A 509 1.09 22.38 -11.22
N LEU A 510 1.35 21.20 -10.63
CA LEU A 510 0.41 20.56 -9.70
C LEU A 510 0.16 21.42 -8.46
N ILE A 511 1.21 22.08 -7.94
CA ILE A 511 1.11 22.98 -6.79
C ILE A 511 0.36 24.26 -7.15
N ARG A 512 0.57 24.85 -8.32
CA ARG A 512 -0.22 26.00 -8.80
C ARG A 512 -1.69 25.64 -8.98
N ARG A 513 -1.99 24.40 -9.41
CA ARG A 513 -3.36 23.88 -9.52
C ARG A 513 -4.03 23.72 -8.16
N GLY A 514 -3.35 23.08 -7.21
CA GLY A 514 -3.90 22.73 -5.89
C GLY A 514 -3.86 23.85 -4.85
N GLN A 515 -2.89 24.75 -4.95
CA GLN A 515 -2.60 25.84 -4.01
C GLN A 515 -2.68 25.41 -2.52
N PRO A 516 -1.96 24.34 -2.10
CA PRO A 516 -1.99 23.89 -0.71
C PRO A 516 -1.43 24.95 0.25
N ASP A 517 -1.76 24.86 1.53
CA ASP A 517 -1.16 25.75 2.52
C ASP A 517 0.33 25.47 2.73
N PHE A 518 0.71 24.19 2.65
CA PHE A 518 2.07 23.74 2.91
C PHE A 518 2.53 22.68 1.90
N ILE A 519 3.83 22.68 1.63
CA ILE A 519 4.50 21.68 0.80
C ILE A 519 5.58 21.03 1.67
N GLU A 520 5.36 19.78 2.04
CA GLU A 520 6.35 18.96 2.74
C GLU A 520 7.17 18.17 1.72
N VAL A 521 8.46 18.47 1.59
CA VAL A 521 9.36 17.65 0.78
C VAL A 521 10.21 16.81 1.70
N LYS A 522 10.10 15.49 1.56
CA LYS A 522 10.78 14.52 2.42
C LYS A 522 11.57 13.51 1.60
N GLY A 523 12.84 13.36 1.92
CA GLY A 523 13.67 12.32 1.32
C GLY A 523 13.17 10.92 1.66
N VAL A 524 13.11 10.04 0.67
CA VAL A 524 12.73 8.64 0.87
C VAL A 524 13.66 7.97 1.88
N THR A 525 13.09 7.25 2.84
CA THR A 525 13.85 6.41 3.77
C THR A 525 13.89 5.00 3.22
N TYR A 526 15.09 4.50 2.90
CA TYR A 526 15.25 3.13 2.44
C TYR A 526 14.96 2.12 3.59
N CYS A 527 14.02 1.21 3.35
CA CYS A 527 13.53 0.23 4.33
C CYS A 527 14.12 -1.19 4.13
N GLY A 528 15.18 -1.35 3.34
CA GLY A 528 15.93 -2.60 3.29
C GLY A 528 15.25 -3.80 2.63
N TYR A 529 14.11 -3.64 1.96
CA TYR A 529 13.34 -4.77 1.42
C TYR A 529 13.71 -5.06 -0.05
N PRO A 530 14.32 -6.22 -0.38
CA PRO A 530 14.79 -6.51 -1.74
C PRO A 530 13.72 -7.07 -2.68
N GLY A 531 12.51 -7.39 -2.19
CA GLY A 531 11.54 -8.20 -2.96
C GLY A 531 10.50 -7.45 -3.79
N SER A 532 10.45 -6.11 -3.80
CA SER A 532 9.32 -5.36 -4.40
C SER A 532 9.66 -4.13 -5.23
N SER A 533 10.87 -3.57 -5.05
CA SER A 533 11.30 -2.38 -5.75
C SER A 533 12.78 -2.40 -6.03
N ASN A 534 13.13 -1.75 -7.15
CA ASN A 534 14.52 -1.55 -7.57
C ASN A 534 15.21 -0.43 -6.77
N LEU A 535 14.57 0.07 -5.70
CA LEU A 535 15.10 1.14 -4.87
C LEU A 535 16.22 0.62 -3.99
N THR A 536 17.27 1.41 -3.90
CA THR A 536 18.43 1.15 -3.04
C THR A 536 18.67 2.34 -2.14
N ILE A 537 19.59 2.21 -1.17
CA ILE A 537 20.02 3.34 -0.34
C ILE A 537 20.53 4.55 -1.16
N LYS A 538 21.00 4.33 -2.41
CA LYS A 538 21.45 5.42 -3.29
C LYS A 538 20.31 6.33 -3.77
N ASN A 539 19.08 5.85 -3.71
CA ASN A 539 17.89 6.61 -4.07
C ASN A 539 17.42 7.52 -2.92
N SER A 540 17.93 7.35 -1.70
CA SER A 540 17.70 8.29 -0.61
C SER A 540 18.51 9.57 -0.83
N PRO A 541 17.87 10.75 -0.96
CA PRO A 541 18.58 12.01 -1.09
C PRO A 541 19.19 12.47 0.23
N TRP A 542 20.24 13.26 0.13
CA TRP A 542 20.80 14.01 1.26
C TRP A 542 19.94 15.22 1.60
N HIS A 543 20.01 15.69 2.85
CA HIS A 543 19.21 16.85 3.28
C HIS A 543 19.50 18.11 2.44
N ASN A 544 20.74 18.36 2.07
CA ASN A 544 21.09 19.48 1.18
C ASN A 544 20.56 19.31 -0.26
N GLU A 545 20.38 18.07 -0.73
CA GLU A 545 19.71 17.82 -2.02
C GLU A 545 18.21 18.12 -1.91
N VAL A 546 17.58 17.77 -0.78
CA VAL A 546 16.18 18.15 -0.50
C VAL A 546 16.03 19.67 -0.41
N ILE A 547 16.93 20.37 0.29
CA ILE A 547 16.93 21.84 0.35
C ILE A 547 16.99 22.42 -1.06
N LYS A 548 17.97 22.00 -1.87
CA LYS A 548 18.13 22.51 -3.23
C LYS A 548 16.88 22.28 -4.09
N PHE A 549 16.26 21.10 -3.96
CA PHE A 549 15.01 20.80 -4.64
C PHE A 549 13.88 21.75 -4.21
N VAL A 550 13.73 22.04 -2.92
CA VAL A 550 12.69 22.97 -2.43
C VAL A 550 12.97 24.41 -2.86
N GLU A 551 14.23 24.85 -2.87
CA GLU A 551 14.63 26.16 -3.38
C GLU A 551 14.24 26.30 -4.86
N ASP A 552 14.61 25.33 -5.71
CA ASP A 552 14.29 25.32 -7.13
C ASP A 552 12.78 25.25 -7.39
N LEU A 553 12.08 24.46 -6.58
CA LEU A 553 10.63 24.34 -6.65
C LEU A 553 9.94 25.67 -6.31
N CYS A 554 10.36 26.36 -5.25
CA CYS A 554 9.81 27.66 -4.89
C CYS A 554 10.13 28.73 -5.96
N GLU A 555 11.35 28.73 -6.52
CA GLU A 555 11.71 29.63 -7.61
C GLU A 555 10.82 29.41 -8.84
N GLU A 556 10.62 28.16 -9.24
CA GLU A 556 9.75 27.81 -10.37
C GLU A 556 8.29 28.19 -10.08
N ILE A 557 7.73 27.83 -8.92
CA ILE A 557 6.34 28.18 -8.54
C ILE A 557 6.12 29.70 -8.63
N ASN A 558 7.07 30.47 -8.09
CA ASN A 558 6.96 31.92 -7.96
C ASN A 558 7.34 32.71 -9.24
N ASP A 559 7.78 32.03 -10.30
CA ASP A 559 8.31 32.66 -11.52
C ASP A 559 7.30 33.68 -12.12
N PRO A 560 7.72 34.96 -12.31
CA PRO A 560 6.88 36.02 -12.85
C PRO A 560 6.26 35.75 -14.23
N ARG A 561 6.84 34.86 -15.05
CA ARG A 561 6.30 34.52 -16.38
C ARG A 561 4.88 33.95 -16.29
N TYR A 562 4.60 33.21 -15.22
CA TYR A 562 3.26 32.68 -14.96
C TYR A 562 2.30 33.74 -14.42
N ARG A 563 2.80 34.91 -13.99
CA ARG A 563 1.99 36.08 -13.57
C ARG A 563 1.45 36.90 -14.76
N ALA A 564 2.14 36.86 -15.90
CA ALA A 564 1.85 37.73 -17.04
C ALA A 564 0.76 37.20 -18.00
N SER A 565 0.39 35.91 -17.91
CA SER A 565 -0.64 35.30 -18.77
C SER A 565 -2.07 35.75 -18.43
N SER A 566 -2.31 36.44 -17.31
CA SER A 566 -3.64 36.97 -16.93
C SER A 566 -4.03 38.29 -17.62
N GLN A 567 -3.24 38.82 -18.56
CA GLN A 567 -3.63 40.05 -19.28
C GLN A 567 -4.53 39.84 -20.51
N ASN A 568 -4.82 38.59 -20.89
CA ASN A 568 -5.76 38.29 -21.98
C ASN A 568 -7.14 37.86 -21.44
N GLY A 569 -7.91 38.83 -20.95
CA GLY A 569 -9.37 38.89 -21.07
C GLY A 569 -10.28 37.85 -20.37
N ASP A 570 -9.81 36.67 -19.98
CA ASP A 570 -10.66 35.68 -19.31
C ASP A 570 -10.59 35.86 -17.79
N ALA A 571 -11.59 36.59 -17.29
CA ALA A 571 -11.79 36.88 -15.88
C ALA A 571 -12.19 35.63 -15.08
N GLN A 572 -11.27 34.70 -14.80
CA GLN A 572 -11.45 33.69 -13.74
C GLN A 572 -10.16 32.92 -13.34
N GLN A 573 -8.96 33.51 -13.36
CA GLN A 573 -7.77 32.86 -12.76
C GLN A 573 -7.49 33.42 -11.36
N ALA A 574 -7.51 32.54 -10.37
CA ALA A 574 -7.23 32.85 -8.97
C ALA A 574 -5.83 33.49 -8.81
N PRO A 575 -5.60 34.33 -7.78
CA PRO A 575 -4.27 34.85 -7.47
C PRO A 575 -3.26 33.70 -7.36
N ILE A 576 -2.09 33.88 -7.96
CA ILE A 576 -1.02 32.88 -7.94
C ILE A 576 -0.47 32.84 -6.52
N ALA A 577 -0.59 31.67 -5.88
CA ALA A 577 -0.05 31.41 -4.57
C ALA A 577 1.48 31.48 -4.61
N GLU A 578 2.06 32.36 -3.78
CA GLU A 578 3.51 32.44 -3.57
C GLU A 578 3.91 31.57 -2.38
N TYR A 579 5.07 30.91 -2.48
CA TYR A 579 5.60 30.02 -1.44
C TYR A 579 7.03 30.40 -1.04
N GLY A 580 7.35 30.20 0.24
CA GLY A 580 8.69 30.41 0.77
C GLY A 580 9.12 29.25 1.68
N LEU A 581 10.43 29.09 1.87
CA LEU A 581 10.98 28.13 2.83
C LEU A 581 10.68 28.60 4.25
N ALA A 582 9.90 27.83 4.99
CA ALA A 582 9.42 28.20 6.32
C ALA A 582 10.18 27.48 7.44
N ALA A 583 10.37 26.16 7.30
CA ALA A 583 10.98 25.34 8.34
C ALA A 583 11.78 24.18 7.74
N GLU A 584 12.68 23.60 8.54
CA GLU A 584 13.37 22.36 8.18
C GLU A 584 13.50 21.41 9.36
N HIS A 585 13.73 20.14 9.07
CA HIS A 585 14.10 19.15 10.06
C HIS A 585 15.13 18.19 9.48
N ALA A 586 16.40 18.56 9.59
CA ALA A 586 17.52 17.86 8.96
C ALA A 586 17.60 16.37 9.38
N HIS A 587 17.25 16.06 10.63
CA HIS A 587 17.29 14.68 11.14
C HIS A 587 16.23 13.77 10.48
N SER A 588 15.16 14.34 9.91
CA SER A 588 14.17 13.57 9.13
C SER A 588 14.36 13.73 7.62
N CYS A 589 15.40 14.46 7.17
CA CYS A 589 15.62 14.82 5.77
C CYS A 589 14.35 15.45 5.15
N CYS A 590 13.83 16.50 5.79
CA CYS A 590 12.57 17.10 5.42
C CYS A 590 12.64 18.63 5.49
N VAL A 591 12.04 19.30 4.50
CA VAL A 591 11.96 20.75 4.39
C VAL A 591 10.49 21.13 4.15
N LEU A 592 10.06 22.22 4.77
CA LEU A 592 8.72 22.78 4.64
C LEU A 592 8.78 24.08 3.84
N ALA A 593 8.09 24.12 2.70
CA ALA A 593 7.67 25.38 2.10
C ALA A 593 6.23 25.69 2.54
N ALA A 594 5.93 26.96 2.79
CA ALA A 594 4.61 27.42 3.20
C ALA A 594 4.12 28.52 2.26
N HIS A 595 2.81 28.58 2.06
CA HIS A 595 2.17 29.66 1.33
C HIS A 595 2.40 30.99 2.07
N GLN A 596 2.72 32.05 1.34
CA GLN A 596 3.03 33.39 1.86
C GLN A 596 1.94 34.01 2.75
N LYS A 597 0.71 33.51 2.73
CA LYS A 597 -0.37 33.95 3.63
C LYS A 597 -0.09 33.60 5.11
N TYR A 598 0.77 32.61 5.35
CA TYR A 598 1.24 32.25 6.70
C TYR A 598 2.49 33.05 7.12
N TYR A 599 2.90 34.05 6.35
CA TYR A 599 3.98 34.97 6.72
C TYR A 599 3.42 36.38 6.93
N PHE A 600 3.28 36.77 8.19
CA PHE A 600 2.83 38.09 8.60
C PHE A 600 3.56 38.49 9.90
N ASP A 601 3.54 39.79 10.23
CA ASP A 601 4.28 40.32 11.38
C ASP A 601 5.77 39.94 11.40
N ASP A 602 6.38 39.84 10.21
CA ASP A 602 7.77 39.40 9.98
C ASP A 602 8.10 37.99 10.54
N GLN A 603 7.10 37.12 10.66
CA GLN A 603 7.23 35.76 11.19
C GLN A 603 6.43 34.74 10.37
N TRP A 604 6.89 33.49 10.39
CA TRP A 604 6.11 32.36 9.88
C TRP A 604 5.14 31.87 10.96
N HIS A 605 3.92 31.53 10.55
CA HIS A 605 2.87 31.00 11.41
C HIS A 605 2.46 29.58 10.97
N THR A 606 3.40 28.64 10.99
CA THR A 606 3.14 27.26 10.56
C THR A 606 2.64 26.36 11.70
N TRP A 607 2.78 26.74 12.97
CA TRP A 607 2.29 25.94 14.08
C TRP A 607 0.76 25.94 14.15
N ILE A 608 0.21 24.95 14.86
CA ILE A 608 -1.23 24.74 14.99
C ILE A 608 -1.62 25.09 16.42
N ASP A 609 -2.55 26.02 16.57
CA ASP A 609 -3.24 26.25 17.83
C ASP A 609 -4.39 25.23 17.95
N TYR A 610 -4.10 24.12 18.63
CA TYR A 610 -5.05 23.02 18.79
C TYR A 610 -6.25 23.42 19.66
N ASP A 611 -6.03 24.21 20.71
CA ASP A 611 -7.10 24.65 21.59
C ASP A 611 -8.07 25.54 20.80
N LYS A 612 -7.53 26.45 19.97
CA LYS A 612 -8.34 27.27 19.07
C LYS A 612 -9.10 26.46 18.03
N PHE A 613 -8.49 25.44 17.44
CA PHE A 613 -9.17 24.54 16.49
C PHE A 613 -10.37 23.85 17.15
N PHE A 614 -10.22 23.30 18.35
CA PHE A 614 -11.32 22.64 19.06
C PHE A 614 -12.41 23.63 19.47
N GLU A 615 -12.06 24.84 19.93
CA GLU A 615 -13.04 25.90 20.17
C GLU A 615 -13.91 26.19 18.94
N LEU A 616 -13.29 26.31 17.76
CA LEU A 616 -13.99 26.57 16.50
C LEU A 616 -14.93 25.41 16.12
N VAL A 617 -14.44 24.17 16.19
CA VAL A 617 -15.26 22.97 15.87
C VAL A 617 -16.42 22.81 16.85
N GLU A 618 -16.18 22.96 18.16
CA GLU A 618 -17.20 22.78 19.20
C GLU A 618 -18.23 23.91 19.23
N SER A 619 -17.86 25.11 18.78
CA SER A 619 -18.81 26.23 18.63
C SER A 619 -19.90 25.98 17.57
N GLY A 620 -19.73 24.96 16.72
CA GLY A 620 -20.59 24.69 15.58
C GLY A 620 -20.30 25.60 14.38
N GLN A 621 -19.25 26.42 14.43
CA GLN A 621 -18.80 27.22 13.29
C GLN A 621 -18.25 26.30 12.20
N THR A 622 -18.93 26.27 11.04
CA THR A 622 -18.53 25.46 9.88
C THR A 622 -17.69 26.24 8.87
N GLU A 623 -17.54 27.56 9.08
CA GLU A 623 -16.80 28.46 8.20
C GLU A 623 -15.60 29.06 8.95
N PHE A 624 -14.54 28.27 9.08
CA PHE A 624 -13.23 28.74 9.49
C PHE A 624 -12.18 28.13 8.55
N GLU A 625 -11.01 28.77 8.48
CA GLU A 625 -9.89 28.38 7.63
C GLU A 625 -8.61 28.17 8.42
N GLY A 626 -7.57 27.65 7.75
CA GLY A 626 -6.31 27.30 8.39
C GLY A 626 -5.57 28.42 9.12
N LEU A 627 -5.85 29.68 8.78
CA LEU A 627 -5.29 30.87 9.44
C LEU A 627 -5.95 31.17 10.79
N ASP A 628 -7.21 30.76 11.00
CA ASP A 628 -7.96 31.05 12.24
C ASP A 628 -7.42 30.30 13.47
N TYR A 629 -6.60 29.28 13.25
CA TYR A 629 -6.00 28.42 14.28
C TYR A 629 -4.50 28.15 14.00
N CYS A 630 -3.81 29.13 13.42
CA CYS A 630 -2.36 29.09 13.24
C CYS A 630 -1.62 29.76 14.40
N ASP A 631 -0.39 29.31 14.64
CA ASP A 631 0.50 29.84 15.68
C ASP A 631 1.92 30.02 15.12
N VAL A 632 2.72 30.83 15.80
CA VAL A 632 4.09 31.22 15.40
C VAL A 632 5.00 29.99 15.30
N THR A 633 5.74 29.89 14.21
CA THR A 633 6.80 28.89 14.04
C THR A 633 7.98 29.24 14.95
N PRO A 634 8.42 28.34 15.84
CA PRO A 634 9.49 28.64 16.79
C PRO A 634 10.86 28.71 16.10
N GLU A 635 11.77 29.48 16.69
CA GLU A 635 13.09 29.78 16.12
C GLU A 635 13.90 28.52 15.75
N PHE A 636 13.89 27.49 16.60
CA PHE A 636 14.63 26.25 16.35
C PHE A 636 14.14 25.46 15.13
N ALA A 637 12.91 25.73 14.66
CA ALA A 637 12.28 25.08 13.53
C ALA A 637 12.46 25.84 12.22
N LEU A 638 12.67 27.16 12.29
CA LEU A 638 12.82 28.01 11.11
C LEU A 638 13.93 27.48 10.20
N PHE A 639 13.70 27.62 8.89
CA PHE A 639 14.69 27.27 7.89
C PHE A 639 15.99 28.06 8.10
N GLY A 640 17.15 27.38 8.09
CA GLY A 640 18.45 28.00 8.33
C GLY A 640 18.79 28.20 9.82
N SER A 641 17.92 27.78 10.74
CA SER A 641 18.23 27.82 12.17
C SER A 641 19.42 26.91 12.53
N PRO A 642 20.26 27.26 13.52
CA PRO A 642 21.39 26.43 13.94
C PRO A 642 20.99 25.01 14.38
N GLN A 643 19.77 24.85 14.89
CA GLN A 643 19.21 23.58 15.34
C GLN A 643 18.67 22.74 14.18
N ALA A 644 18.43 23.34 13.01
CA ALA A 644 17.88 22.70 11.81
C ALA A 644 16.66 21.81 12.13
N GLY A 645 15.72 22.35 12.93
CA GLY A 645 14.49 21.67 13.36
C GLY A 645 14.62 20.79 14.60
N PHE A 646 15.83 20.52 15.09
CA PHE A 646 15.99 19.64 16.24
C PHE A 646 15.62 20.38 17.54
N SER A 647 14.56 19.90 18.23
CA SER A 647 14.08 20.54 19.45
C SER A 647 15.19 20.70 20.50
N PRO A 648 15.36 21.89 21.09
CA PRO A 648 16.39 22.16 22.09
C PRO A 648 16.13 21.46 23.44
N GLU A 649 14.91 20.96 23.67
CA GLU A 649 14.54 20.21 24.88
C GLU A 649 15.06 18.76 24.87
N ASP A 650 15.49 18.28 23.71
CA ASP A 650 15.93 16.92 23.48
C ASP A 650 17.43 16.82 23.22
N GLN A 651 17.98 15.63 23.45
CA GLN A 651 19.39 15.35 23.20
C GLN A 651 19.53 14.43 21.99
N ARG A 652 20.31 14.87 20.99
CA ARG A 652 20.60 14.03 19.83
C ARG A 652 21.38 12.79 20.26
N TRP A 653 20.85 11.62 19.91
CA TRP A 653 21.47 10.36 20.24
C TRP A 653 22.37 9.86 19.10
N PHE A 654 23.65 9.67 19.40
CA PHE A 654 24.62 9.09 18.48
C PHE A 654 25.01 7.68 18.92
N ARG A 655 25.30 6.79 17.96
CA ARG A 655 25.86 5.48 18.27
C ARG A 655 27.29 5.62 18.78
N LYS A 656 27.74 4.68 19.63
CA LYS A 656 29.11 4.64 20.17
C LYS A 656 30.19 4.74 19.09
N LYS A 657 30.01 4.06 17.94
CA LYS A 657 30.95 4.14 16.81
C LYS A 657 31.02 5.55 16.18
N THR A 658 29.90 6.27 16.15
CA THR A 658 29.83 7.66 15.65
C THR A 658 30.46 8.62 16.65
N LEU A 659 30.21 8.44 17.95
CA LEU A 659 30.87 9.19 19.03
C LEU A 659 32.38 8.99 19.02
N ALA A 660 32.85 7.76 18.76
CA ALA A 660 34.26 7.44 18.61
C ALA A 660 34.90 8.11 17.39
N LYS A 661 34.17 8.23 16.27
CA LYS A 661 34.64 8.97 15.09
C LYS A 661 34.67 10.49 15.29
N ASN A 662 33.77 11.02 16.12
CA ASN A 662 33.65 12.46 16.38
C ASN A 662 34.51 12.93 17.58
N ASN A 663 35.37 12.09 18.15
CA ASN A 663 36.15 12.38 19.38
C ASN A 663 35.29 12.86 20.56
N GLN A 664 34.04 12.37 20.68
CA GLN A 664 33.10 12.74 21.75
C GLN A 664 32.95 11.65 22.83
N LEU A 665 33.89 10.71 22.91
CA LEU A 665 33.98 9.79 24.04
C LEU A 665 34.98 10.37 25.05
N GLU A 666 34.49 11.15 26.02
CA GLU A 666 35.20 11.27 27.29
C GLU A 666 34.97 9.99 28.09
N ASP A 667 36.07 9.36 28.52
CA ASP A 667 36.06 8.16 29.35
C ASP A 667 35.50 8.51 30.74
N PRO A 668 34.36 7.93 31.18
CA PRO A 668 33.78 8.24 32.49
C PRO A 668 34.62 7.77 33.68
N LEU A 669 35.76 7.11 33.44
CA LEU A 669 36.63 6.52 34.47
C LEU A 669 37.96 7.24 34.68
N ALA A 670 38.22 8.35 34.00
CA ALA A 670 39.51 9.05 34.11
C ALA A 670 39.68 9.94 35.36
N ASP A 671 38.61 10.23 36.12
CA ASP A 671 38.66 11.19 37.24
C ASP A 671 38.56 10.56 38.65
N GLN A 672 39.14 9.36 38.84
CA GLN A 672 39.26 8.73 40.17
C GLN A 672 40.71 8.47 40.61
N THR A 673 41.67 9.30 40.20
CA THR A 673 43.03 9.25 40.77
C THR A 673 43.58 10.63 41.11
N ALA A 674 42.99 11.29 42.11
CA ALA A 674 43.67 12.30 42.91
C ALA A 674 43.72 11.82 44.38
N PRO A 675 44.88 11.91 45.06
CA PRO A 675 45.09 11.25 46.33
C PRO A 675 44.36 11.96 47.48
N SER A 676 43.76 11.15 48.34
CA SER A 676 43.19 11.55 49.62
C SER A 676 44.27 12.09 50.57
N SER A 677 44.26 13.39 50.83
CA SER A 677 44.74 13.94 52.11
C SER A 677 44.16 15.34 52.30
N VAL A 678 43.30 15.52 53.30
CA VAL A 678 43.42 16.47 54.42
C VAL A 678 42.16 16.30 55.27
N GLY A 679 42.38 16.07 56.58
CA GLY A 679 41.36 15.68 57.55
C GLY A 679 40.34 16.76 57.89
N VAL A 680 39.17 16.28 58.30
CA VAL A 680 38.12 17.06 58.94
C VAL A 680 38.56 17.36 60.37
N VAL A 681 38.91 18.61 60.66
CA VAL A 681 38.93 19.15 62.01
C VAL A 681 37.50 19.55 62.37
N VAL A 682 36.97 18.88 63.38
CA VAL A 682 35.67 19.13 64.00
C VAL A 682 35.73 20.41 64.83
N ALA A 683 34.78 21.33 64.64
CA ALA A 683 34.48 22.41 65.57
C ALA A 683 33.08 22.18 66.16
N PRO A 684 32.92 22.17 67.51
CA PRO A 684 31.63 21.94 68.17
C PRO A 684 30.84 23.25 68.31
N GLY A 685 29.51 23.16 68.27
CA GLY A 685 28.60 24.29 68.52
C GLY A 685 28.60 24.75 69.98
N PRO A 686 28.19 26.00 70.26
CA PRO A 686 28.24 26.57 71.60
C PRO A 686 27.04 26.15 72.46
N ALA A 687 27.31 25.75 73.70
CA ALA A 687 26.34 25.77 74.79
C ALA A 687 26.83 26.76 75.85
N GLN A 688 25.88 27.49 76.41
CA GLN A 688 26.03 28.67 77.26
C GLN A 688 26.72 28.41 78.61
N ASP A 689 27.44 29.45 79.06
CA ASP A 689 27.70 29.91 80.43
C ASP A 689 27.64 28.90 81.59
N VAL A 690 28.79 28.62 82.21
CA VAL A 690 29.22 29.03 83.59
C VAL A 690 30.71 28.75 83.75
#